data_AF-A0A0S4J9L6-F1
#
_entry.id   AF-A0A0S4J9L6-F1
#
_cell.length_a   1.000
_cell.length_b   1.000
_cell.length_c   1.000
_cell.angle_alpha   90.00
_cell.angle_beta   90.00
_cell.angle_gamma   90.00
#
_symmetry.space_group_name_H-M   'P 1'
#
loop_
_entity.id
_entity.type
_entity.pdbx_description
1 polymer ?
#
loop_
_entity_poly.entity_id
_entity_poly.type
_entity_poly.pdbx_seq_one_letter_code
_entity_poly.pdbx_strand_id
1 'polypeptide(L)'
;LAQLAPYMDEVKFVPTVVASPPPLAPTTASLGTVERARKQLAHAEARGAAKQALQQPRNDVNAELMDLQAQSVALLVQTLGPGELPRQGTTNRNSIPLECAHPLMTPLSSFSRMAASNLCVIIDARLAKTEHVSNRHSREGSAIRMLYRALRHAIAMSSSCEAAAGTNAVQPVTPAQRARTAMSLFLSQQAANEVLPNHTRASEGFIKQIREIMASVLSRRGSMGSDQYKHHMQNVAVSLQGDQRQIVARVLMKRLSGYESFATLTCAEVKTVMSPIAVSDAANFQMCRLKRCHRKAITVAMEGSLSELLTHGAVASAEDAGVVAHKLVARLVASQFVDERLSRLYAEVATAFSRRRSLLLISGGGSFQHQARMRELPWMAPLLRELASGFSHGKAAAFAGTLLSEYWRYFPITLMPNKMTSALRELLHPEPTKKRKSRTSSEEKEPPKESPVPPMLEELAADIFGGTFSSKYHAVARTAAARIGNTTYSRYYQLDTMLPQLASGTLSIDAAAVALRDAYYGTPTRAGWSVSGNGKLVEAAQILTTHNLILFDDVPLVTDGTTNMLNETLKRSWQLLERLCAKSADNLQFSRKSQHARQIAHGFRQFVYFLSKLPSAEVQLAFLDSQLEAKPKSSSAVAGRFPFREKINGVRCAVRGEPQSADAIVLAWRRVE
;
A
#
# COMPACT_ATOMS: atom_id res chain seq x y z
N LEU A 1 41.96 -16.64 -10.19
CA LEU A 1 41.56 -17.83 -9.38
C LEU A 1 42.70 -18.35 -8.50
N ALA A 2 43.90 -18.63 -9.03
CA ALA A 2 45.04 -19.12 -8.22
C ALA A 2 45.41 -18.23 -7.00
N GLN A 3 45.27 -16.91 -7.11
CA GLN A 3 45.52 -15.98 -6.00
C GLN A 3 44.43 -15.98 -4.91
N LEU A 4 43.24 -16.51 -5.20
CA LEU A 4 42.12 -16.62 -4.26
C LEU A 4 42.11 -17.96 -3.51
N ALA A 5 42.78 -18.97 -4.06
CA ALA A 5 42.78 -20.34 -3.55
C ALA A 5 43.07 -20.47 -2.04
N PRO A 6 44.07 -19.76 -1.46
CA PRO A 6 44.38 -19.90 -0.04
C PRO A 6 43.24 -19.48 0.91
N TYR A 7 42.33 -18.63 0.44
CA TYR A 7 41.21 -18.12 1.24
C TYR A 7 39.91 -18.89 1.03
N MET A 8 39.86 -19.78 0.03
CA MET A 8 38.66 -20.58 -0.25
C MET A 8 38.54 -21.80 0.67
N ASP A 9 39.64 -22.26 1.28
CA ASP A 9 39.66 -23.40 2.20
C ASP A 9 39.18 -23.06 3.62
N GLU A 10 39.35 -21.81 4.07
CA GLU A 10 38.95 -21.36 5.42
C GLU A 10 37.47 -20.95 5.52
N VAL A 11 36.83 -20.64 4.39
CA VAL A 11 35.41 -20.34 4.33
C VAL A 11 34.71 -21.64 3.94
N LYS A 12 33.87 -22.20 4.84
CA LYS A 12 32.92 -23.26 4.47
C LYS A 12 31.90 -22.71 3.47
N PHE A 13 32.31 -22.49 2.23
CA PHE A 13 31.42 -22.40 1.09
C PHE A 13 30.82 -23.79 0.96
N VAL A 14 29.55 -23.94 1.34
CA VAL A 14 28.74 -24.97 0.72
C VAL A 14 28.69 -24.57 -0.75
N PRO A 15 29.31 -25.34 -1.67
CA PRO A 15 29.22 -25.04 -3.08
C PRO A 15 27.81 -25.46 -3.48
N THR A 16 26.83 -24.60 -3.20
CA THR A 16 25.60 -24.65 -3.97
C THR A 16 26.06 -24.25 -5.37
N VAL A 17 26.27 -25.23 -6.25
CA VAL A 17 26.33 -25.01 -7.69
C VAL A 17 24.93 -24.54 -8.06
N VAL A 18 24.68 -23.25 -7.83
CA VAL A 18 23.45 -22.60 -8.24
C VAL A 18 23.54 -22.56 -9.75
N ALA A 19 22.67 -23.33 -10.42
CA ALA A 19 22.41 -23.18 -11.84
C ALA A 19 22.29 -21.68 -12.12
N SER A 20 23.29 -21.19 -12.85
CA SER A 20 23.61 -19.78 -12.86
C SER A 20 22.64 -19.09 -13.82
N PRO A 21 21.76 -18.17 -13.35
CA PRO A 21 21.01 -17.35 -14.28
C PRO A 21 21.99 -16.66 -15.24
N PRO A 22 21.60 -16.43 -16.51
CA PRO A 22 22.45 -15.78 -17.50
C PRO A 22 22.97 -14.44 -16.95
N PRO A 23 24.16 -13.99 -17.38
CA PRO A 23 24.69 -12.69 -17.00
C PRO A 23 23.67 -11.62 -17.37
N LEU A 24 23.23 -10.89 -16.36
CA LEU A 24 22.28 -9.81 -16.55
C LEU A 24 23.00 -8.60 -17.12
N ALA A 25 22.30 -7.83 -17.96
CA ALA A 25 22.89 -6.65 -18.58
C ALA A 25 23.43 -5.68 -17.51
N PRO A 26 24.53 -4.96 -17.79
CA PRO A 26 25.20 -4.11 -16.80
C PRO A 26 24.32 -2.96 -16.27
N THR A 27 23.27 -2.61 -17.02
CA THR A 27 22.33 -1.53 -16.74
C THR A 27 20.97 -1.99 -16.25
N THR A 28 20.78 -3.30 -16.04
CA THR A 28 19.52 -3.86 -15.53
C THR A 28 19.71 -4.37 -14.11
N ALA A 29 18.61 -4.46 -13.36
CA ALA A 29 18.57 -5.05 -12.04
C ALA A 29 17.18 -5.65 -11.77
N SER A 30 17.07 -6.45 -10.72
CA SER A 30 15.79 -6.93 -10.20
C SER A 30 15.75 -6.83 -8.68
N LEU A 31 14.56 -6.72 -8.10
CA LEU A 31 14.37 -6.78 -6.64
C LEU A 31 14.36 -8.22 -6.11
N GLY A 32 14.19 -9.23 -6.97
CA GLY A 32 14.03 -10.62 -6.57
C GLY A 32 14.14 -11.58 -7.75
N THR A 33 13.79 -12.84 -7.50
CA THR A 33 13.79 -13.92 -8.48
C THR A 33 12.40 -14.50 -8.61
N VAL A 34 12.21 -15.38 -9.60
CA VAL A 34 11.00 -16.19 -9.76
C VAL A 34 10.67 -16.96 -8.48
N GLU A 35 11.65 -17.49 -7.74
CA GLU A 35 11.43 -18.15 -6.44
C GLU A 35 10.80 -17.18 -5.42
N ARG A 36 11.29 -15.94 -5.35
CA ARG A 36 10.70 -14.92 -4.47
C ARG A 36 9.27 -14.59 -4.88
N ALA A 37 9.00 -14.51 -6.19
CA ALA A 37 7.65 -14.30 -6.71
C ALA A 37 6.72 -15.46 -6.31
N ARG A 38 7.17 -16.70 -6.49
CA ARG A 38 6.45 -17.93 -6.10
C ARG A 38 6.12 -17.94 -4.61
N LYS A 39 7.10 -17.64 -3.73
CA LYS A 39 6.87 -17.54 -2.28
C LYS A 39 5.82 -16.49 -1.93
N GLN A 40 5.85 -15.32 -2.57
CA GLN A 40 4.85 -14.27 -2.34
C GLN A 40 3.45 -14.67 -2.83
N LEU A 41 3.35 -15.37 -3.96
CA LEU A 41 2.08 -15.93 -4.46
C LEU A 41 1.55 -17.03 -3.54
N ALA A 42 2.40 -17.93 -3.05
CA ALA A 42 2.01 -18.95 -2.08
C ALA A 42 1.43 -18.32 -0.80
N HIS A 43 2.04 -17.23 -0.30
CA HIS A 43 1.48 -16.46 0.82
C HIS A 43 0.17 -15.73 0.47
N ALA A 44 -0.01 -15.30 -0.78
CA ALA A 44 -1.28 -14.72 -1.23
C ALA A 44 -2.38 -15.79 -1.32
N GLU A 45 -2.02 -16.99 -1.78
CA GLU A 45 -2.87 -18.16 -1.84
C GLU A 45 -3.33 -18.59 -0.46
N ALA A 46 -2.39 -18.86 0.46
CA ALA A 46 -2.70 -19.28 1.83
C ALA A 46 -3.60 -18.28 2.57
N ARG A 47 -3.37 -16.97 2.40
CA ARG A 47 -4.25 -15.94 2.97
C ARG A 47 -5.63 -15.90 2.33
N GLY A 48 -5.71 -16.13 1.01
CA GLY A 48 -6.98 -16.27 0.31
C GLY A 48 -7.78 -17.46 0.83
N ALA A 49 -7.13 -18.62 0.94
CA ALA A 49 -7.69 -19.86 1.45
C ALA A 49 -8.19 -19.71 2.90
N ALA A 50 -7.37 -19.17 3.80
CA ALA A 50 -7.74 -18.96 5.19
C ALA A 50 -8.94 -18.01 5.34
N LYS A 51 -8.97 -16.93 4.54
CA LYS A 51 -10.10 -16.00 4.55
C LYS A 51 -11.38 -16.64 4.00
N GLN A 52 -11.28 -17.46 2.95
CA GLN A 52 -12.41 -18.20 2.45
C GLN A 52 -12.92 -19.20 3.48
N ALA A 53 -12.04 -19.99 4.11
CA ALA A 53 -12.40 -20.93 5.16
C ALA A 53 -13.13 -20.26 6.34
N LEU A 54 -12.68 -19.07 6.75
CA LEU A 54 -13.34 -18.29 7.79
C LEU A 54 -14.73 -17.75 7.37
N GLN A 55 -14.91 -17.47 6.08
CA GLN A 55 -16.19 -16.96 5.54
C GLN A 55 -17.15 -18.07 5.13
N GLN A 56 -16.66 -19.28 4.86
CA GLN A 56 -17.43 -20.39 4.31
C GLN A 56 -18.66 -20.75 5.17
N PRO A 57 -18.57 -20.91 6.51
CA PRO A 57 -19.73 -21.23 7.34
C PRO A 57 -20.84 -20.17 7.23
N ARG A 58 -20.44 -18.89 7.17
CA ARG A 58 -21.37 -17.78 6.98
C ARG A 58 -21.97 -17.78 5.57
N ASN A 59 -21.19 -18.10 4.56
CA ASN A 59 -21.66 -18.20 3.19
C ASN A 59 -22.66 -19.35 3.02
N ASP A 60 -22.38 -20.51 3.58
CA ASP A 60 -23.26 -21.69 3.55
C ASP A 60 -24.61 -21.38 4.23
N VAL A 61 -24.58 -20.78 5.43
CA VAL A 61 -25.81 -20.36 6.12
C VAL A 61 -26.60 -19.34 5.30
N ASN A 62 -25.94 -18.37 4.65
CA ASN A 62 -26.65 -17.41 3.80
C ASN A 62 -27.23 -18.06 2.53
N ALA A 63 -26.53 -19.02 1.92
CA ALA A 63 -27.03 -19.78 0.77
C ALA A 63 -28.27 -20.59 1.15
N GLU A 64 -28.21 -21.32 2.27
CA GLU A 64 -29.35 -22.06 2.82
C GLU A 64 -30.52 -21.13 3.16
N LEU A 65 -30.28 -19.98 3.79
CA LEU A 65 -31.36 -19.02 4.09
C LEU A 65 -32.00 -18.45 2.81
N MET A 66 -31.25 -18.28 1.72
CA MET A 66 -31.81 -17.86 0.43
C MET A 66 -32.65 -18.96 -0.22
N ASP A 67 -32.26 -20.22 -0.05
CA ASP A 67 -33.05 -21.37 -0.49
C ASP A 67 -34.34 -21.52 0.34
N LEU A 68 -34.23 -21.46 1.68
CA LEU A 68 -35.38 -21.51 2.59
C LEU A 68 -36.41 -20.41 2.31
N GLN A 69 -35.97 -19.21 1.90
CA GLN A 69 -36.88 -18.16 1.42
C GLN A 69 -37.69 -18.62 0.20
N ALA A 70 -37.06 -19.28 -0.77
CA ALA A 70 -37.74 -19.75 -1.98
C ALA A 70 -38.72 -20.89 -1.64
N GLN A 71 -38.33 -21.81 -0.75
CA GLN A 71 -39.21 -22.86 -0.22
C GLN A 71 -40.42 -22.29 0.54
N SER A 72 -40.21 -21.28 1.40
CA SER A 72 -41.30 -20.60 2.12
C SER A 72 -42.29 -19.94 1.16
N VAL A 73 -41.79 -19.27 0.11
CA VAL A 73 -42.66 -18.67 -0.91
C VAL A 73 -43.45 -19.73 -1.66
N ALA A 74 -42.85 -20.87 -2.01
CA ALA A 74 -43.54 -21.96 -2.69
C ALA A 74 -44.71 -22.54 -1.88
N LEU A 75 -44.57 -22.65 -0.55
CA LEU A 75 -45.69 -23.05 0.32
C LEU A 75 -46.74 -21.94 0.47
N LEU A 76 -46.32 -20.69 0.67
CA LEU A 76 -47.25 -19.56 0.86
C LEU A 76 -48.06 -19.25 -0.39
N VAL A 77 -47.56 -19.59 -1.58
CA VAL A 77 -48.34 -19.52 -2.82
C VAL A 77 -49.62 -20.36 -2.74
N GLN A 78 -49.65 -21.48 -1.99
CA GLN A 78 -50.85 -22.31 -1.81
C GLN A 78 -51.91 -21.66 -0.90
N THR A 79 -51.50 -20.67 -0.11
CA THR A 79 -52.39 -19.88 0.76
C THR A 79 -53.06 -18.72 0.04
N LEU A 80 -52.72 -18.51 -1.24
CA LEU A 80 -53.39 -17.55 -2.10
C LEU A 80 -54.74 -18.13 -2.49
N GLY A 81 -55.78 -17.30 -2.48
CA GLY A 81 -57.09 -17.68 -3.03
C GLY A 81 -57.08 -17.77 -4.56
N PRO A 82 -58.25 -17.94 -5.21
CA PRO A 82 -58.34 -18.09 -6.66
C PRO A 82 -57.71 -16.89 -7.38
N GLY A 83 -56.79 -17.15 -8.31
CA GLY A 83 -56.08 -16.14 -9.08
C GLY A 83 -54.85 -16.72 -9.80
N GLU A 84 -54.55 -16.24 -11.00
CA GLU A 84 -53.33 -16.64 -11.69
C GLU A 84 -52.11 -15.92 -11.11
N LEU A 85 -51.10 -16.68 -10.67
CA LEU A 85 -49.79 -16.13 -10.42
C LEU A 85 -49.30 -15.41 -11.69
N PRO A 86 -48.65 -14.25 -11.58
CA PRO A 86 -48.20 -13.51 -12.75
C PRO A 86 -47.34 -14.40 -13.65
N ARG A 87 -47.88 -14.72 -14.85
CA ARG A 87 -47.13 -15.37 -15.93
C ARG A 87 -46.17 -14.32 -16.52
N GLN A 88 -44.98 -14.78 -16.92
CA GLN A 88 -43.90 -13.90 -17.36
C GLN A 88 -44.30 -13.02 -18.55
N GLY A 89 -43.85 -11.76 -18.55
CA GLY A 89 -43.91 -10.85 -19.71
C GLY A 89 -44.75 -9.58 -19.54
N THR A 90 -45.53 -9.46 -18.47
CA THR A 90 -46.33 -8.25 -18.23
C THR A 90 -45.47 -7.10 -17.68
N THR A 91 -45.79 -5.88 -18.10
CA THR A 91 -45.05 -4.63 -17.86
C THR A 91 -44.82 -4.26 -16.39
N ASN A 92 -45.49 -4.94 -15.45
CA ASN A 92 -45.35 -4.73 -14.01
C ASN A 92 -44.42 -5.77 -13.37
N ARG A 93 -43.11 -5.52 -13.41
CA ARG A 93 -42.16 -6.23 -12.53
C ARG A 93 -42.52 -5.97 -11.07
N ASN A 94 -42.68 -7.03 -10.28
CA ASN A 94 -42.82 -7.03 -8.81
C ASN A 94 -44.21 -6.70 -8.23
N SER A 95 -45.31 -6.99 -8.93
CA SER A 95 -46.64 -7.02 -8.28
C SER A 95 -47.30 -8.39 -8.45
N ILE A 96 -47.81 -8.94 -7.35
CA ILE A 96 -48.87 -9.94 -7.40
C ILE A 96 -50.16 -9.13 -7.62
N PRO A 97 -50.96 -9.39 -8.67
CA PRO A 97 -52.19 -8.64 -8.94
C PRO A 97 -53.07 -8.50 -7.69
N LEU A 98 -53.72 -7.35 -7.51
CA LEU A 98 -54.69 -7.13 -6.41
C LEU A 98 -55.81 -8.18 -6.42
N GLU A 99 -56.09 -8.73 -7.60
CA GLU A 99 -57.06 -9.79 -7.90
C GLU A 99 -56.62 -11.17 -7.38
N CYS A 100 -55.32 -11.40 -7.17
CA CYS A 100 -54.84 -12.58 -6.44
C CYS A 100 -55.09 -12.36 -4.94
N ALA A 101 -56.05 -13.12 -4.40
CA ALA A 101 -56.49 -12.97 -3.02
C ALA A 101 -55.33 -13.06 -2.02
N HIS A 102 -55.49 -12.30 -0.93
CA HIS A 102 -54.50 -12.05 0.11
C HIS A 102 -53.72 -13.33 0.51
N PRO A 103 -52.39 -13.26 0.69
CA PRO A 103 -51.64 -14.32 1.37
C PRO A 103 -52.33 -14.68 2.69
N LEU A 104 -52.33 -15.97 3.05
CA LEU A 104 -52.95 -16.50 4.28
C LEU A 104 -54.50 -16.55 4.25
N MET A 105 -55.13 -16.52 3.08
CA MET A 105 -56.60 -16.59 2.95
C MET A 105 -57.13 -18.02 3.02
N THR A 106 -56.40 -18.97 2.42
CA THR A 106 -56.75 -20.39 2.44
C THR A 106 -55.87 -21.13 3.44
N PRO A 107 -56.44 -22.08 4.21
CA PRO A 107 -55.64 -22.93 5.08
C PRO A 107 -54.71 -23.81 4.25
N LEU A 108 -53.53 -24.11 4.78
CA LEU A 108 -52.61 -25.07 4.19
C LEU A 108 -53.22 -26.48 4.25
N SER A 109 -52.97 -27.28 3.21
CA SER A 109 -53.23 -28.72 3.25
C SER A 109 -52.47 -29.37 4.41
N SER A 110 -52.93 -30.54 4.88
CA SER A 110 -52.26 -31.28 5.96
C SER A 110 -50.78 -31.53 5.67
N PHE A 111 -50.46 -31.93 4.44
CA PHE A 111 -49.10 -32.13 3.97
C PHE A 111 -48.27 -30.83 3.96
N SER A 112 -48.81 -29.75 3.41
CA SER A 112 -48.11 -28.46 3.34
C SER A 112 -47.95 -27.80 4.70
N ARG A 113 -48.85 -28.06 5.65
CA ARG A 113 -48.72 -27.61 7.03
C ARG A 113 -47.56 -28.31 7.74
N MET A 114 -47.42 -29.63 7.56
CA MET A 114 -46.28 -30.38 8.08
C MET A 114 -44.97 -29.86 7.48
N ALA A 115 -44.93 -29.62 6.17
CA ALA A 115 -43.78 -29.03 5.49
C ALA A 115 -43.45 -27.61 6.00
N ALA A 116 -44.47 -26.76 6.22
CA ALA A 116 -44.29 -25.42 6.77
C ALA A 116 -43.75 -25.45 8.21
N SER A 117 -44.25 -26.37 9.05
CA SER A 117 -43.77 -26.58 10.41
C SER A 117 -42.29 -26.97 10.42
N ASN A 118 -41.91 -27.95 9.60
CA ASN A 118 -40.52 -28.36 9.43
C ASN A 118 -39.62 -27.21 8.95
N LEU A 119 -40.09 -26.40 7.99
CA LEU A 119 -39.36 -25.21 7.53
C LEU A 119 -39.16 -24.18 8.64
N CYS A 120 -40.18 -23.91 9.46
CA CYS A 120 -40.05 -22.98 10.60
C CYS A 120 -38.96 -23.44 11.57
N VAL A 121 -38.91 -24.74 11.90
CA VAL A 121 -37.86 -25.31 12.76
C VAL A 121 -36.47 -25.13 12.15
N ILE A 122 -36.31 -25.40 10.85
CA ILE A 122 -35.03 -25.24 10.16
C ILE A 122 -34.61 -23.76 10.12
N ILE A 123 -35.53 -22.85 9.80
CA ILE A 123 -35.25 -21.41 9.76
C ILE A 123 -34.82 -20.90 11.15
N ASP A 124 -35.52 -21.28 12.21
CA ASP A 124 -35.15 -20.90 13.58
C ASP A 124 -33.77 -21.42 13.96
N ALA A 125 -33.50 -22.70 13.69
CA ALA A 125 -32.19 -23.30 13.94
C ALA A 125 -31.06 -22.59 13.18
N ARG A 126 -31.31 -22.04 11.99
CA ARG A 126 -30.32 -21.27 11.22
C ARG A 126 -30.19 -19.83 11.66
N LEU A 127 -31.30 -19.16 12.01
CA LEU A 127 -31.26 -17.80 12.53
C LEU A 127 -30.64 -17.71 13.93
N ALA A 128 -30.74 -18.79 14.72
CA ALA A 128 -30.08 -18.93 16.02
C ALA A 128 -28.54 -19.00 15.93
N LYS A 129 -27.97 -19.39 14.78
CA LYS A 129 -26.52 -19.35 14.50
C LYS A 129 -26.06 -17.93 14.17
N THR A 130 -26.33 -16.97 15.05
CA THR A 130 -26.18 -15.53 14.83
C THR A 130 -24.79 -15.11 14.35
N GLU A 131 -23.73 -15.81 14.78
CA GLU A 131 -22.34 -15.56 14.35
C GLU A 131 -22.09 -15.79 12.85
N HIS A 132 -22.93 -16.61 12.20
CA HIS A 132 -22.80 -16.99 10.80
C HIS A 132 -23.88 -16.39 9.90
N VAL A 133 -24.89 -15.71 10.47
CA VAL A 133 -25.93 -15.04 9.68
C VAL A 133 -25.45 -13.66 9.24
N SER A 134 -25.62 -13.29 7.98
CA SER A 134 -25.28 -11.93 7.56
C SER A 134 -26.23 -10.89 8.16
N ASN A 135 -25.74 -9.66 8.36
CA ASN A 135 -26.54 -8.52 8.83
C ASN A 135 -27.83 -8.28 8.01
N ARG A 136 -27.88 -8.78 6.76
CA ARG A 136 -29.08 -8.69 5.92
C ARG A 136 -30.20 -9.62 6.40
N HIS A 137 -29.85 -10.83 6.86
CA HIS A 137 -30.81 -11.85 7.30
C HIS A 137 -31.07 -11.81 8.81
N SER A 138 -30.19 -11.19 9.60
CA SER A 138 -30.40 -11.03 11.05
C SER A 138 -31.39 -9.93 11.40
N ARG A 139 -31.61 -8.94 10.51
CA ARG A 139 -32.58 -7.85 10.73
C ARG A 139 -33.99 -8.40 10.89
N GLU A 140 -34.73 -7.81 11.82
CA GLU A 140 -36.11 -8.19 12.14
C GLU A 140 -37.05 -8.08 10.93
N GLY A 141 -36.93 -7.00 10.15
CA GLY A 141 -37.67 -6.81 8.90
C GLY A 141 -37.07 -7.50 7.66
N SER A 142 -36.17 -8.48 7.84
CA SER A 142 -35.61 -9.20 6.70
C SER A 142 -36.64 -10.13 6.05
N ALA A 143 -36.50 -10.34 4.74
CA ALA A 143 -37.43 -11.19 3.99
C ALA A 143 -37.59 -12.60 4.57
N ILE A 144 -36.52 -13.20 5.11
CA ILE A 144 -36.62 -14.54 5.72
C ILE A 144 -37.43 -14.53 7.01
N ARG A 145 -37.25 -13.52 7.88
CA ARG A 145 -38.01 -13.40 9.13
C ARG A 145 -39.48 -13.06 8.89
N MET A 146 -39.76 -12.26 7.87
CA MET A 146 -41.12 -11.95 7.44
C MET A 146 -41.84 -13.20 6.89
N LEU A 147 -41.17 -13.98 6.05
CA LEU A 147 -41.72 -15.25 5.54
C LEU A 147 -41.91 -16.29 6.65
N TYR A 148 -40.98 -16.36 7.61
CA TYR A 148 -41.12 -17.21 8.79
C TYR A 148 -42.37 -16.85 9.61
N ARG A 149 -42.61 -15.56 9.88
CA ARG A 149 -43.81 -15.08 10.58
C ARG A 149 -45.08 -15.44 9.79
N ALA A 150 -45.04 -15.28 8.46
CA ALA A 150 -46.16 -15.64 7.58
C ALA A 150 -46.49 -17.14 7.65
N LEU A 151 -45.48 -18.02 7.62
CA LEU A 151 -45.67 -19.46 7.75
C LEU A 151 -46.28 -19.85 9.11
N ARG A 152 -45.81 -19.27 10.21
CA ARG A 152 -46.41 -19.51 11.54
C ARG A 152 -47.87 -19.08 11.61
N HIS A 153 -48.21 -17.96 10.99
CA HIS A 153 -49.59 -17.50 10.88
C HIS A 153 -50.45 -18.46 10.04
N ALA A 154 -49.93 -18.95 8.90
CA ALA A 154 -50.62 -19.93 8.05
C ALA A 154 -50.91 -21.25 8.80
N ILE A 155 -49.93 -21.73 9.57
CA ILE A 155 -50.06 -22.95 10.39
C ILE A 155 -51.16 -22.75 11.45
N ALA A 156 -51.11 -21.63 12.18
CA ALA A 156 -52.08 -21.33 13.24
C ALA A 156 -53.51 -21.22 12.70
N MET A 157 -53.72 -20.54 11.58
CA MET A 157 -55.04 -20.46 10.93
C MET A 157 -55.59 -21.83 10.55
N SER A 158 -54.73 -22.69 9.99
CA SER A 158 -55.13 -24.02 9.53
C SER A 158 -55.55 -24.93 10.68
N SER A 159 -54.87 -24.86 11.83
CA SER A 159 -55.22 -25.60 13.04
C SER A 159 -56.54 -25.11 13.68
N SER A 160 -56.81 -23.79 13.64
CA SER A 160 -58.07 -23.22 14.15
C SER A 160 -59.28 -23.63 13.30
N CYS A 161 -59.12 -23.71 11.97
CA CYS A 161 -60.18 -24.18 11.07
C CYS A 161 -60.53 -25.66 11.32
N GLU A 162 -59.53 -26.52 11.57
CA GLU A 162 -59.77 -27.93 11.92
C GLU A 162 -60.41 -28.10 13.30
N ALA A 163 -60.03 -27.29 14.29
CA ALA A 163 -60.66 -27.30 15.60
C ALA A 163 -62.14 -26.88 15.54
N ALA A 164 -62.47 -25.89 14.70
CA ALA A 164 -63.86 -25.45 14.46
C ALA A 164 -64.68 -26.46 13.64
N ALA A 165 -64.04 -27.22 12.75
CA ALA A 165 -64.69 -28.30 12.00
C ALA A 165 -64.85 -29.59 12.81
N GLY A 166 -63.95 -29.85 13.76
CA GLY A 166 -63.91 -31.06 14.61
C GLY A 166 -64.84 -31.01 15.82
N THR A 167 -65.42 -29.86 16.17
CA THR A 167 -66.36 -29.71 17.30
C THR A 167 -67.72 -30.39 17.11
N ASN A 168 -67.96 -31.09 16.00
CA ASN A 168 -69.21 -31.83 15.74
C ASN A 168 -69.10 -33.36 15.83
N ALA A 169 -68.02 -33.93 16.37
CA ALA A 169 -67.94 -35.36 16.62
C ALA A 169 -67.39 -35.67 18.02
N VAL A 170 -68.30 -35.89 18.97
CA VAL A 170 -67.97 -36.44 20.30
C VAL A 170 -67.63 -37.92 20.12
N GLN A 171 -66.36 -38.28 20.36
CA GLN A 171 -65.99 -39.65 20.72
C GLN A 171 -65.37 -39.67 22.13
N PRO A 172 -65.66 -40.67 22.96
CA PRO A 172 -65.19 -40.71 24.34
C PRO A 172 -63.69 -41.08 24.39
N VAL A 173 -62.85 -40.10 24.71
CA VAL A 173 -61.40 -40.29 24.92
C VAL A 173 -61.11 -40.52 26.40
N THR A 174 -60.29 -41.54 26.67
CA THR A 174 -59.92 -42.03 28.03
C THR A 174 -59.06 -41.02 28.81
N PRO A 175 -59.06 -41.09 30.17
CA PRO A 175 -58.36 -40.11 31.03
C PRO A 175 -56.85 -40.00 30.79
N ALA A 176 -56.19 -41.10 30.40
CA ALA A 176 -54.75 -41.14 30.14
C ALA A 176 -54.34 -40.38 28.86
N GLN A 177 -55.22 -40.36 27.85
CA GLN A 177 -55.02 -39.57 26.63
C GLN A 177 -55.24 -38.08 26.90
N ARG A 178 -56.16 -37.70 27.81
CA ARG A 178 -56.33 -36.29 28.20
C ARG A 178 -55.10 -35.69 28.85
N ALA A 179 -54.36 -36.45 29.66
CA ALA A 179 -53.14 -35.94 30.32
C ALA A 179 -51.99 -35.68 29.33
N ARG A 180 -51.77 -36.57 28.34
CA ARG A 180 -50.73 -36.35 27.31
C ARG A 180 -51.10 -35.25 26.33
N THR A 181 -52.37 -35.18 25.92
CA THR A 181 -52.86 -34.12 25.03
C THR A 181 -52.89 -32.77 25.74
N ALA A 182 -53.25 -32.71 27.03
CA ALA A 182 -53.21 -31.48 27.82
C ALA A 182 -51.77 -30.96 28.03
N MET A 183 -50.79 -31.84 28.22
CA MET A 183 -49.39 -31.44 28.37
C MET A 183 -48.75 -30.99 27.05
N SER A 184 -49.11 -31.63 25.92
CA SER A 184 -48.73 -31.20 24.56
C SER A 184 -49.39 -29.89 24.14
N LEU A 185 -50.67 -29.68 24.50
CA LEU A 185 -51.38 -28.43 24.27
C LEU A 185 -50.82 -27.33 25.18
N PHE A 186 -50.57 -27.61 26.46
CA PHE A 186 -50.04 -26.62 27.40
C PHE A 186 -48.66 -26.12 26.95
N LEU A 187 -47.75 -27.00 26.52
CA LEU A 187 -46.44 -26.61 26.01
C LEU A 187 -46.52 -25.90 24.64
N SER A 188 -47.44 -26.29 23.77
CA SER A 188 -47.69 -25.60 22.48
C SER A 188 -48.35 -24.23 22.66
N GLN A 189 -49.19 -24.08 23.69
CA GLN A 189 -49.97 -22.88 23.98
C GLN A 189 -49.14 -21.87 24.79
N GLN A 190 -48.23 -22.34 25.66
CA GLN A 190 -47.26 -21.50 26.34
C GLN A 190 -46.20 -20.96 25.36
N ALA A 191 -45.74 -21.77 24.39
CA ALA A 191 -44.85 -21.33 23.30
C ALA A 191 -45.55 -20.45 22.24
N ALA A 192 -46.88 -20.53 22.11
CA ALA A 192 -47.68 -19.65 21.26
C ALA A 192 -47.97 -18.29 21.91
N ASN A 193 -48.13 -18.25 23.24
CA ASN A 193 -48.54 -17.04 23.97
C ASN A 193 -47.38 -16.08 24.32
N GLU A 194 -46.12 -16.53 24.33
CA GLU A 194 -44.99 -15.64 24.66
C GLU A 194 -44.49 -14.75 23.50
N VAL A 195 -44.99 -14.93 22.26
CA VAL A 195 -44.46 -14.17 21.09
C VAL A 195 -45.54 -13.56 20.18
N LEU A 196 -46.83 -13.85 20.37
CA LEU A 196 -47.90 -13.32 19.50
C LEU A 196 -49.02 -12.70 20.34
N PRO A 197 -49.22 -11.36 20.28
CA PRO A 197 -50.44 -10.77 20.82
C PRO A 197 -51.66 -11.29 20.03
N ASN A 198 -52.75 -11.55 20.73
CA ASN A 198 -54.05 -11.99 20.21
C ASN A 198 -54.52 -11.13 19.01
N HIS A 199 -54.14 -11.52 17.79
CA HIS A 199 -54.63 -10.94 16.54
C HIS A 199 -55.15 -12.09 15.67
N THR A 200 -56.45 -12.35 15.74
CA THR A 200 -57.16 -13.30 14.87
C THR A 200 -57.29 -12.83 13.41
N ARG A 201 -56.68 -11.70 13.03
CA ARG A 201 -56.49 -11.26 11.65
C ARG A 201 -55.12 -10.61 11.49
N ALA A 202 -54.32 -11.10 10.53
CA ALA A 202 -53.10 -10.44 10.09
C ALA A 202 -53.40 -8.99 9.65
N SER A 203 -52.57 -8.02 10.06
CA SER A 203 -52.78 -6.62 9.66
C SER A 203 -52.58 -6.42 8.16
N GLU A 204 -53.34 -5.51 7.55
CA GLU A 204 -53.22 -5.22 6.10
C GLU A 204 -51.80 -4.83 5.69
N GLY A 205 -51.09 -4.08 6.55
CA GLY A 205 -49.69 -3.72 6.33
C GLY A 205 -48.74 -4.92 6.30
N PHE A 206 -48.96 -5.92 7.16
CA PHE A 206 -48.16 -7.16 7.17
C PHE A 206 -48.40 -8.00 5.91
N ILE A 207 -49.66 -8.13 5.50
CA ILE A 207 -50.06 -8.84 4.28
C ILE A 207 -49.45 -8.18 3.04
N LYS A 208 -49.49 -6.84 2.97
CA LYS A 208 -48.86 -6.07 1.88
C LYS A 208 -47.37 -6.33 1.79
N GLN A 209 -46.65 -6.32 2.91
CA GLN A 209 -45.21 -6.59 2.94
C GLN A 209 -44.87 -8.03 2.50
N ILE A 210 -45.65 -9.03 2.93
CA ILE A 210 -45.46 -10.42 2.48
C ILE A 210 -45.66 -10.52 0.97
N ARG A 211 -46.71 -9.88 0.44
CA ARG A 211 -47.00 -9.86 -1.00
C ARG A 211 -45.84 -9.27 -1.81
N GLU A 212 -45.28 -8.15 -1.36
CA GLU A 212 -44.11 -7.51 -2.00
C GLU A 212 -42.87 -8.41 -1.94
N ILE A 213 -42.62 -9.09 -0.82
CA ILE A 213 -41.51 -10.03 -0.66
C ILE A 213 -41.68 -11.25 -1.57
N MET A 214 -42.87 -11.87 -1.59
CA MET A 214 -43.18 -13.02 -2.46
C MET A 214 -43.03 -12.65 -3.93
N ALA A 215 -43.57 -11.51 -4.34
CA ALA A 215 -43.43 -10.99 -5.71
C ALA A 215 -41.96 -10.77 -6.09
N SER A 216 -41.17 -10.21 -5.17
CA SER A 216 -39.73 -9.98 -5.38
C SER A 216 -38.92 -11.27 -5.47
N VAL A 217 -39.26 -12.29 -4.66
CA VAL A 217 -38.59 -13.59 -4.70
C VAL A 217 -38.92 -14.32 -5.99
N LEU A 218 -40.19 -14.39 -6.38
CA LEU A 218 -40.61 -15.06 -7.62
C LEU A 218 -40.05 -14.37 -8.86
N SER A 219 -40.06 -13.03 -8.93
CA SER A 219 -39.57 -12.29 -10.09
C SER A 219 -38.05 -12.43 -10.29
N ARG A 220 -37.29 -12.45 -9.19
CA ARG A 220 -35.82 -12.46 -9.22
C ARG A 220 -35.23 -13.87 -9.27
N ARG A 221 -35.90 -14.85 -8.66
CA ARG A 221 -35.39 -16.21 -8.49
C ARG A 221 -36.12 -17.24 -9.33
N GLY A 222 -37.35 -16.98 -9.77
CA GLY A 222 -38.23 -17.99 -10.35
C GLY A 222 -38.90 -18.86 -9.29
N SER A 223 -39.83 -19.72 -9.70
CA SER A 223 -40.46 -20.73 -8.83
C SER A 223 -39.46 -21.84 -8.48
N MET A 224 -39.63 -22.44 -7.29
CA MET A 224 -38.83 -23.61 -6.88
C MET A 224 -38.89 -24.70 -7.97
N GLY A 225 -37.74 -25.25 -8.33
CA GLY A 225 -37.61 -26.29 -9.38
C GLY A 225 -37.50 -25.77 -10.81
N SER A 226 -37.77 -24.48 -11.07
CA SER A 226 -37.58 -23.86 -12.40
C SER A 226 -36.09 -23.72 -12.77
N ASP A 227 -35.80 -23.63 -14.06
CA ASP A 227 -34.43 -23.40 -14.55
C ASP A 227 -33.88 -22.03 -14.11
N GLN A 228 -34.76 -21.03 -13.97
CA GLN A 228 -34.41 -19.72 -13.42
C GLN A 228 -33.95 -19.82 -11.96
N TYR A 229 -34.60 -20.68 -11.17
CA TYR A 229 -34.21 -20.94 -9.78
C TYR A 229 -32.87 -21.69 -9.69
N LYS A 230 -32.67 -22.72 -10.52
CA LYS A 230 -31.37 -23.41 -10.62
C LYS A 230 -30.25 -22.42 -10.99
N HIS A 231 -30.48 -21.57 -11.99
CA HIS A 231 -29.53 -20.54 -12.40
C HIS A 231 -29.32 -19.48 -11.31
N HIS A 232 -30.35 -19.10 -10.56
CA HIS A 232 -30.21 -18.19 -9.42
C HIS A 232 -29.33 -18.79 -8.33
N MET A 233 -29.56 -20.04 -7.95
CA MET A 233 -28.77 -20.72 -6.92
C MET A 233 -27.31 -20.93 -7.33
N GLN A 234 -27.05 -21.20 -8.61
CA GLN A 234 -25.69 -21.19 -9.16
C GLN A 234 -25.03 -19.80 -9.02
N ASN A 235 -25.75 -18.72 -9.35
CA ASN A 235 -25.24 -17.35 -9.20
C ASN A 235 -25.01 -16.94 -7.74
N VAL A 236 -25.87 -17.39 -6.82
CA VAL A 236 -25.70 -17.19 -5.37
C VAL A 236 -24.45 -17.93 -4.89
N ALA A 237 -24.28 -19.20 -5.28
CA ALA A 237 -23.08 -19.96 -4.95
C ALA A 237 -21.81 -19.25 -5.42
N VAL A 238 -21.79 -18.75 -6.67
CA VAL A 238 -20.66 -17.97 -7.21
C VAL A 238 -20.44 -16.65 -6.46
N SER A 239 -21.51 -15.90 -6.18
CA SER A 239 -21.43 -14.60 -5.49
C SER A 239 -20.92 -14.72 -4.05
N LEU A 240 -21.17 -15.87 -3.42
CA LEU A 240 -20.73 -16.17 -2.06
C LEU A 240 -19.28 -16.68 -1.99
N GLN A 241 -18.63 -17.03 -3.11
CA GLN A 241 -17.23 -17.49 -3.11
C GLN A 241 -16.22 -16.42 -2.62
N GLY A 242 -16.61 -15.16 -2.51
CA GLY A 242 -15.84 -14.14 -1.78
C GLY A 242 -14.46 -13.83 -2.39
N ASP A 243 -13.42 -13.83 -1.55
CA ASP A 243 -12.07 -13.37 -1.92
C ASP A 243 -11.28 -14.43 -2.72
N GLN A 244 -11.46 -14.46 -4.04
CA GLN A 244 -10.82 -15.41 -4.98
C GLN A 244 -9.29 -15.21 -5.20
N ARG A 245 -8.57 -14.63 -4.22
CA ARG A 245 -7.10 -14.44 -4.30
C ARG A 245 -6.35 -15.75 -4.54
N GLN A 246 -6.82 -16.83 -3.91
CA GLN A 246 -6.18 -18.13 -4.03
C GLN A 246 -6.21 -18.68 -5.46
N ILE A 247 -7.32 -18.49 -6.18
CA ILE A 247 -7.46 -18.95 -7.57
C ILE A 247 -6.47 -18.21 -8.47
N VAL A 248 -6.42 -16.88 -8.36
CA VAL A 248 -5.48 -16.07 -9.14
C VAL A 248 -4.03 -16.43 -8.81
N ALA A 249 -3.69 -16.63 -7.54
CA ALA A 249 -2.35 -17.01 -7.13
C ALA A 249 -1.92 -18.36 -7.75
N ARG A 250 -2.80 -19.37 -7.78
CA ARG A 250 -2.54 -20.66 -8.42
C ARG A 250 -2.32 -20.55 -9.92
N VAL A 251 -3.15 -19.78 -10.63
CA VAL A 251 -2.98 -19.56 -12.08
C VAL A 251 -1.62 -18.92 -12.36
N LEU A 252 -1.24 -17.90 -11.58
CA LEU A 252 0.06 -17.25 -11.74
C LEU A 252 1.23 -18.17 -11.37
N MET A 253 1.09 -18.98 -10.32
CA MET A 253 2.07 -20.01 -9.96
C MET A 253 2.29 -21.01 -11.10
N LYS A 254 1.20 -21.47 -11.73
CA LYS A 254 1.25 -22.35 -12.90
C LYS A 254 1.94 -21.66 -14.08
N ARG A 255 1.62 -20.40 -14.37
CA ARG A 255 2.32 -19.63 -15.44
C ARG A 255 3.81 -19.45 -15.13
N LEU A 256 4.17 -19.33 -13.86
CA LEU A 256 5.57 -19.25 -13.44
C LEU A 256 6.31 -20.60 -13.44
N SER A 257 5.63 -21.75 -13.53
CA SER A 257 6.30 -23.06 -13.39
C SER A 257 7.29 -23.36 -14.51
N GLY A 258 7.15 -22.71 -15.68
CA GLY A 258 8.07 -22.82 -16.82
C GLY A 258 9.39 -22.07 -16.67
N TYR A 259 9.57 -21.27 -15.60
CA TYR A 259 10.79 -20.49 -15.38
C TYR A 259 11.66 -21.11 -14.28
N GLU A 260 12.97 -20.93 -14.35
CA GLU A 260 13.88 -21.41 -13.29
C GLU A 260 13.72 -20.59 -12.00
N SER A 261 13.98 -21.21 -10.84
CA SER A 261 13.81 -20.56 -9.52
C SER A 261 14.68 -19.31 -9.35
N PHE A 262 15.91 -19.33 -9.86
CA PHE A 262 16.86 -18.23 -9.74
C PHE A 262 16.77 -17.21 -10.88
N ALA A 263 15.95 -17.47 -11.89
CA ALA A 263 15.76 -16.55 -13.00
C ALA A 263 15.05 -15.26 -12.56
N THR A 264 15.31 -14.20 -13.31
CA THR A 264 14.52 -12.97 -13.37
C THR A 264 13.58 -13.05 -14.57
N LEU A 265 12.64 -12.10 -14.66
CA LEU A 265 11.68 -12.00 -15.76
C LEU A 265 11.90 -10.70 -16.51
N THR A 266 12.01 -10.78 -17.82
CA THR A 266 11.96 -9.61 -18.71
C THR A 266 10.59 -8.91 -18.62
N CYS A 267 10.52 -7.67 -19.09
CA CYS A 267 9.26 -6.93 -19.17
C CYS A 267 8.18 -7.69 -19.99
N ALA A 268 8.58 -8.36 -21.08
CA ALA A 268 7.68 -9.16 -21.91
C ALA A 268 7.13 -10.37 -21.14
N GLU A 269 7.98 -11.12 -20.45
CA GLU A 269 7.58 -12.29 -19.66
C GLU A 269 6.65 -11.89 -18.49
N VAL A 270 6.93 -10.78 -17.82
CA VAL A 270 6.03 -10.22 -16.79
C VAL A 270 4.65 -9.93 -17.38
N LYS A 271 4.57 -9.31 -18.56
CA LYS A 271 3.29 -9.05 -19.24
C LYS A 271 2.57 -10.35 -19.59
N THR A 272 3.29 -11.36 -20.09
CA THR A 272 2.73 -12.68 -20.42
C THR A 272 2.17 -13.38 -19.18
N VAL A 273 2.92 -13.41 -18.08
CA VAL A 273 2.48 -14.02 -16.81
C VAL A 273 1.26 -13.26 -16.25
N MET A 274 1.24 -11.94 -16.37
CA MET A 274 0.15 -11.08 -15.90
C MET A 274 -1.00 -10.89 -16.91
N SER A 275 -1.01 -11.62 -18.01
CA SER A 275 -2.11 -11.57 -18.99
C SER A 275 -3.47 -11.86 -18.32
N PRO A 276 -4.59 -11.36 -18.88
CA PRO A 276 -5.92 -11.69 -18.37
C PRO A 276 -6.08 -13.21 -18.18
N ILE A 277 -6.77 -13.60 -17.11
CA ILE A 277 -7.05 -15.02 -16.82
C ILE A 277 -8.16 -15.43 -17.77
N ALA A 278 -7.92 -16.39 -18.67
CA ALA A 278 -8.94 -16.91 -19.58
C ALA A 278 -9.84 -17.92 -18.87
N VAL A 279 -11.01 -18.22 -19.46
CA VAL A 279 -11.96 -19.23 -18.93
C VAL A 279 -11.30 -20.62 -18.88
N SER A 280 -10.41 -20.93 -19.83
CA SER A 280 -9.63 -22.17 -19.85
C SER A 280 -8.58 -22.28 -18.73
N ASP A 281 -8.10 -21.15 -18.20
CA ASP A 281 -7.13 -21.12 -17.09
C ASP A 281 -7.79 -21.39 -15.74
N ALA A 282 -9.11 -21.17 -15.65
CA ALA A 282 -9.88 -21.21 -14.42
C ALA A 282 -11.11 -22.10 -14.60
N ALA A 283 -10.88 -23.41 -14.68
CA ALA A 283 -11.96 -24.40 -14.73
C ALA A 283 -13.02 -24.10 -13.65
N ASN A 284 -14.20 -23.67 -14.09
CA ASN A 284 -15.38 -23.37 -13.28
C ASN A 284 -15.37 -22.08 -12.44
N PHE A 285 -14.49 -21.11 -12.68
CA PHE A 285 -14.50 -19.83 -11.94
C PHE A 285 -14.79 -18.61 -12.82
N GLN A 286 -15.52 -17.64 -12.26
CA GLN A 286 -15.69 -16.31 -12.88
C GLN A 286 -14.33 -15.65 -13.15
N MET A 287 -14.25 -14.82 -14.18
CA MET A 287 -13.07 -14.07 -14.59
C MET A 287 -12.48 -13.25 -13.42
N CYS A 288 -11.49 -13.82 -12.73
CA CYS A 288 -10.89 -13.22 -11.55
C CYS A 288 -9.97 -12.06 -11.95
N ARG A 289 -10.13 -10.89 -11.31
CA ARG A 289 -9.25 -9.74 -11.55
C ARG A 289 -7.94 -9.84 -10.76
N LEU A 290 -6.83 -9.52 -11.43
CA LEU A 290 -5.52 -9.36 -10.80
C LEU A 290 -5.52 -8.25 -9.75
N LYS A 291 -5.32 -8.61 -8.47
CA LYS A 291 -5.18 -7.68 -7.34
C LYS A 291 -3.74 -7.15 -7.21
N ARG A 292 -3.58 -6.02 -6.51
CA ARG A 292 -2.27 -5.38 -6.27
C ARG A 292 -1.22 -6.34 -5.69
N CYS A 293 -1.61 -7.23 -4.78
CA CYS A 293 -0.70 -8.21 -4.19
C CYS A 293 -0.14 -9.20 -5.22
N HIS A 294 -0.94 -9.61 -6.21
CA HIS A 294 -0.49 -10.50 -7.27
C HIS A 294 0.47 -9.79 -8.22
N ARG A 295 0.13 -8.56 -8.62
CA ARG A 295 1.01 -7.73 -9.46
C ARG A 295 2.36 -7.53 -8.79
N LYS A 296 2.37 -7.14 -7.50
CA LYS A 296 3.59 -6.95 -6.72
C LYS A 296 4.42 -8.23 -6.59
N ALA A 297 3.75 -9.39 -6.45
CA ALA A 297 4.44 -10.67 -6.38
C ALA A 297 5.16 -11.01 -7.68
N ILE A 298 4.58 -10.71 -8.85
CA ILE A 298 5.24 -10.95 -10.14
C ILE A 298 6.32 -9.89 -10.42
N THR A 299 6.00 -8.60 -10.24
CA THR A 299 6.92 -7.51 -10.60
C THR A 299 8.18 -7.49 -9.74
N VAL A 300 8.22 -8.18 -8.59
CA VAL A 300 9.47 -8.32 -7.81
C VAL A 300 10.55 -9.10 -8.56
N ALA A 301 10.17 -10.02 -9.44
CA ALA A 301 11.08 -10.81 -10.28
C ALA A 301 11.41 -10.09 -11.59
N MET A 302 10.75 -8.97 -11.87
CA MET A 302 11.01 -8.18 -13.07
C MET A 302 12.45 -7.69 -13.06
N GLU A 303 13.10 -7.80 -14.21
CA GLU A 303 14.36 -7.19 -14.51
C GLU A 303 14.20 -6.04 -15.50
N GLY A 304 14.95 -4.97 -15.26
CA GLY A 304 15.07 -3.84 -16.16
C GLY A 304 15.97 -2.76 -15.60
N SER A 305 16.13 -1.69 -16.36
CA SER A 305 16.70 -0.42 -15.90
C SER A 305 15.88 0.17 -14.74
N LEU A 306 16.44 1.13 -14.01
CA LEU A 306 15.70 1.83 -12.95
C LEU A 306 14.40 2.45 -13.49
N SER A 307 14.46 3.05 -14.69
CA SER A 307 13.30 3.67 -15.36
C SER A 307 12.19 2.64 -15.65
N GLU A 308 12.54 1.47 -16.20
CA GLU A 308 11.57 0.41 -16.49
C GLU A 308 10.95 -0.14 -15.20
N LEU A 309 11.77 -0.41 -14.19
CA LEU A 309 11.30 -0.93 -12.90
C LEU A 309 10.36 0.06 -12.19
N LEU A 310 10.61 1.36 -12.31
CA LEU A 310 9.74 2.41 -11.79
C LEU A 310 8.44 2.51 -12.59
N THR A 311 8.53 2.51 -13.92
CA THR A 311 7.38 2.58 -14.85
C THR A 311 6.42 1.41 -14.63
N HIS A 312 6.95 0.20 -14.46
CA HIS A 312 6.15 -1.01 -14.23
C HIS A 312 5.78 -1.23 -12.76
N GLY A 313 6.20 -0.35 -11.85
CA GLY A 313 5.87 -0.40 -10.43
C GLY A 313 6.51 -1.58 -9.68
N ALA A 314 7.60 -2.14 -10.20
CA ALA A 314 8.47 -3.07 -9.47
C ALA A 314 9.15 -2.34 -8.30
N VAL A 315 9.69 -1.15 -8.57
CA VAL A 315 10.22 -0.22 -7.56
C VAL A 315 9.11 0.73 -7.14
N ALA A 316 8.66 0.61 -5.89
CA ALA A 316 7.50 1.37 -5.39
C ALA A 316 7.88 2.47 -4.39
N SER A 317 9.14 2.53 -3.96
CA SER A 317 9.64 3.46 -2.94
C SER A 317 11.06 3.92 -3.24
N ALA A 318 11.42 5.07 -2.69
CA ALA A 318 12.79 5.60 -2.75
C ALA A 318 13.81 4.62 -2.14
N GLU A 319 13.43 3.91 -1.06
CA GLU A 319 14.27 2.89 -0.43
C GLU A 319 14.53 1.70 -1.36
N ASP A 320 13.50 1.22 -2.06
CA ASP A 320 13.65 0.17 -3.07
C ASP A 320 14.54 0.66 -4.22
N ALA A 321 14.41 1.94 -4.61
CA ALA A 321 15.27 2.56 -5.62
C ALA A 321 16.74 2.57 -5.18
N GLY A 322 17.03 2.86 -3.91
CA GLY A 322 18.39 2.76 -3.36
C GLY A 322 18.95 1.33 -3.37
N VAL A 323 18.11 0.31 -3.09
CA VAL A 323 18.51 -1.10 -3.21
C VAL A 323 18.82 -1.49 -4.66
N VAL A 324 18.00 -1.04 -5.60
CA VAL A 324 18.22 -1.27 -7.03
C VAL A 324 19.46 -0.53 -7.51
N ALA A 325 19.67 0.72 -7.10
CA ALA A 325 20.84 1.51 -7.43
C ALA A 325 22.15 0.80 -7.05
N HIS A 326 22.24 0.21 -5.86
CA HIS A 326 23.41 -0.59 -5.47
C HIS A 326 23.66 -1.79 -6.40
N LYS A 327 22.61 -2.50 -6.82
CA LYS A 327 22.75 -3.62 -7.76
C LYS A 327 23.23 -3.15 -9.13
N LEU A 328 22.67 -2.03 -9.60
CA LEU A 328 23.05 -1.40 -10.86
C LEU A 328 24.49 -0.92 -10.84
N VAL A 329 24.92 -0.24 -9.77
CA VAL A 329 26.31 0.19 -9.58
C VAL A 329 27.26 -0.99 -9.52
N ALA A 330 26.92 -2.04 -8.74
CA ALA A 330 27.73 -3.25 -8.67
C ALA A 330 27.93 -3.90 -10.05
N ARG A 331 26.89 -3.91 -10.90
CA ARG A 331 26.96 -4.45 -12.27
C ARG A 331 27.71 -3.57 -13.24
N LEU A 332 27.53 -2.25 -13.16
CA LEU A 332 28.31 -1.30 -13.95
C LEU A 332 29.80 -1.43 -13.64
N VAL A 333 30.15 -1.53 -12.36
CA VAL A 333 31.56 -1.69 -11.96
C VAL A 333 32.07 -3.07 -12.40
N ALA A 334 31.25 -4.12 -12.25
CA ALA A 334 31.58 -5.47 -12.69
C ALA A 334 31.78 -5.60 -14.20
N SER A 335 31.12 -4.78 -15.02
CA SER A 335 31.24 -4.87 -16.49
C SER A 335 32.62 -4.50 -17.04
N GLN A 336 33.54 -4.11 -16.15
CA GLN A 336 34.93 -3.82 -16.48
C GLN A 336 35.81 -5.07 -16.49
N PHE A 337 35.37 -6.15 -15.83
CA PHE A 337 36.11 -7.40 -15.87
C PHE A 337 35.94 -8.03 -17.26
N VAL A 338 37.06 -8.48 -17.83
CA VAL A 338 37.06 -9.25 -19.08
C VAL A 338 36.53 -10.67 -18.84
N ASP A 339 36.87 -11.28 -17.70
CA ASP A 339 36.32 -12.58 -17.30
C ASP A 339 34.92 -12.41 -16.70
N GLU A 340 33.91 -12.95 -17.37
CA GLU A 340 32.51 -12.93 -16.96
C GLU A 340 32.29 -13.53 -15.57
N ARG A 341 33.07 -14.54 -15.18
CA ARG A 341 32.97 -15.16 -13.86
C ARG A 341 33.44 -14.21 -12.76
N LEU A 342 34.50 -13.44 -13.02
CA LEU A 342 35.00 -12.41 -12.09
C LEU A 342 34.02 -11.24 -12.02
N SER A 343 33.47 -10.83 -13.16
CA SER A 343 32.39 -9.85 -13.25
C SER A 343 31.22 -10.24 -12.34
N ARG A 344 30.73 -11.46 -12.51
CA ARG A 344 29.63 -12.01 -11.71
C ARG A 344 29.97 -12.10 -10.22
N LEU A 345 31.14 -12.64 -9.89
CA LEU A 345 31.61 -12.76 -8.50
C LEU A 345 31.63 -11.40 -7.82
N TYR A 346 32.22 -10.38 -8.47
CA TYR A 346 32.24 -9.02 -7.94
C TYR A 346 30.82 -8.47 -7.75
N ALA A 347 29.96 -8.58 -8.77
CA ALA A 347 28.59 -8.04 -8.72
C ALA A 347 27.77 -8.65 -7.58
N GLU A 348 27.86 -9.96 -7.38
CA GLU A 348 27.18 -10.66 -6.28
C GLU A 348 27.74 -10.28 -4.92
N VAL A 349 29.06 -10.19 -4.78
CA VAL A 349 29.70 -9.80 -3.52
C VAL A 349 29.37 -8.35 -3.16
N ALA A 350 29.49 -7.41 -4.10
CA ALA A 350 29.15 -6.01 -3.88
C ALA A 350 27.65 -5.84 -3.57
N THR A 351 26.79 -6.58 -4.27
CA THR A 351 25.35 -6.62 -3.97
C THR A 351 25.07 -7.20 -2.59
N ALA A 352 25.76 -8.26 -2.17
CA ALA A 352 25.60 -8.84 -0.84
C ALA A 352 26.14 -7.90 0.24
N PHE A 353 27.25 -7.22 -0.01
CA PHE A 353 27.87 -6.27 0.89
C PHE A 353 26.96 -5.08 1.18
N SER A 354 26.31 -4.52 0.15
CA SER A 354 25.34 -3.42 0.30
C SER A 354 24.06 -3.79 1.07
N ARG A 355 23.74 -5.08 1.24
CA ARG A 355 22.61 -5.53 2.06
C ARG A 355 22.90 -5.51 3.55
N ARG A 356 24.17 -5.38 3.95
CA ARG A 356 24.55 -5.33 5.36
C ARG A 356 23.92 -4.11 5.99
N ARG A 357 23.21 -4.31 7.10
CA ARG A 357 22.79 -3.20 7.96
C ARG A 357 24.05 -2.66 8.59
N SER A 358 24.35 -1.39 8.33
CA SER A 358 25.54 -0.80 8.88
C SER A 358 25.35 -0.54 10.37
N LEU A 359 25.71 -1.48 11.24
CA LEU A 359 25.76 -1.28 12.70
C LEU A 359 27.16 -0.85 13.15
N LEU A 360 27.26 0.37 13.68
CA LEU A 360 28.17 0.71 14.78
C LEU A 360 27.46 1.77 15.63
N LEU A 361 26.77 1.28 16.66
CA LEU A 361 26.23 2.07 17.76
C LEU A 361 27.25 1.99 18.89
N ILE A 362 28.11 2.99 19.01
CA ILE A 362 28.78 3.27 20.28
C ILE A 362 28.63 4.77 20.54
N SER A 363 27.67 5.11 21.39
CA SER A 363 27.57 6.44 21.96
C SER A 363 28.70 6.58 22.99
N GLY A 364 29.76 7.31 22.65
CA GLY A 364 30.92 7.55 23.52
C GLY A 364 32.10 8.19 22.80
N GLY A 365 33.08 8.71 23.55
CA GLY A 365 34.32 9.28 23.01
C GLY A 365 35.11 8.24 22.21
N GLY A 366 35.07 8.35 20.88
CA GLY A 366 35.51 7.31 19.93
C GLY A 366 34.53 7.06 18.77
N SER A 367 33.44 7.83 18.71
CA SER A 367 32.25 7.75 17.84
C SER A 367 32.43 7.86 16.32
N PHE A 368 33.65 7.68 15.78
CA PHE A 368 33.93 7.66 14.34
C PHE A 368 34.57 6.35 13.86
N GLN A 369 34.31 5.23 14.55
CA GLN A 369 34.71 3.91 14.04
C GLN A 369 33.91 3.57 12.78
N HIS A 370 34.61 3.17 11.72
CA HIS A 370 34.00 2.70 10.49
C HIS A 370 33.84 1.18 10.56
N GLN A 371 32.72 0.66 10.06
CA GLN A 371 32.59 -0.77 9.81
C GLN A 371 33.57 -1.22 8.73
N ALA A 372 33.82 -2.53 8.71
CA ALA A 372 34.55 -3.19 7.65
C ALA A 372 34.03 -2.70 6.29
N ARG A 373 34.92 -2.18 5.45
CA ARG A 373 34.65 -1.78 4.06
C ARG A 373 34.95 -2.94 3.12
N MET A 374 34.36 -2.95 1.91
CA MET A 374 34.59 -4.05 0.96
C MET A 374 36.08 -4.23 0.61
N ARG A 375 36.83 -3.13 0.56
CA ARG A 375 38.29 -3.12 0.33
C ARG A 375 39.13 -3.68 1.48
N GLU A 376 38.55 -3.79 2.66
CA GLU A 376 39.22 -4.36 3.84
C GLU A 376 39.07 -5.87 3.88
N LEU A 377 38.26 -6.46 2.99
CA LEU A 377 38.16 -7.90 2.81
C LEU A 377 39.37 -8.41 2.03
N PRO A 378 40.25 -9.25 2.62
CA PRO A 378 41.52 -9.66 1.98
C PRO A 378 41.32 -10.32 0.62
N TRP A 379 40.29 -11.16 0.48
CA TRP A 379 39.94 -11.87 -0.74
C TRP A 379 39.31 -10.98 -1.83
N MET A 380 38.88 -9.76 -1.51
CA MET A 380 38.41 -8.78 -2.51
C MET A 380 39.55 -7.94 -3.07
N ALA A 381 40.69 -7.87 -2.39
CA ALA A 381 41.82 -7.04 -2.82
C ALA A 381 42.31 -7.35 -4.26
N PRO A 382 42.39 -8.61 -4.73
CA PRO A 382 42.77 -8.90 -6.11
C PRO A 382 41.80 -8.32 -7.13
N LEU A 383 40.49 -8.48 -6.92
CA LEU A 383 39.44 -7.96 -7.80
C LEU A 383 39.46 -6.43 -7.87
N LEU A 384 39.65 -5.78 -6.72
CA LEU A 384 39.70 -4.31 -6.64
C LEU A 384 40.95 -3.72 -7.32
N ARG A 385 42.07 -4.45 -7.35
CA ARG A 385 43.28 -4.03 -8.08
C ARG A 385 43.06 -4.02 -9.59
N GLU A 386 42.34 -5.00 -10.12
CA GLU A 386 42.00 -5.07 -11.55
C GLU A 386 41.05 -3.94 -11.97
N LEU A 387 40.10 -3.56 -11.09
CA LEU A 387 39.20 -2.44 -11.33
C LEU A 387 39.89 -1.07 -11.32
N ALA A 388 40.95 -0.91 -10.52
CA ALA A 388 41.67 0.36 -10.40
C ALA A 388 42.34 0.81 -11.72
N SER A 389 42.58 -0.11 -12.66
CA SER A 389 43.18 0.18 -13.97
C SER A 389 42.20 0.58 -15.08
N GLY A 390 40.87 0.43 -14.90
CA GLY A 390 39.91 0.46 -16.01
C GLY A 390 38.76 1.47 -15.92
N PHE A 391 38.52 2.11 -14.77
CA PHE A 391 37.25 2.83 -14.58
C PHE A 391 37.26 4.25 -15.15
N SER A 392 36.46 4.46 -16.20
CA SER A 392 36.22 5.79 -16.77
C SER A 392 35.29 6.61 -15.87
N HIS A 393 35.84 7.65 -15.26
CA HIS A 393 35.10 8.59 -14.40
C HIS A 393 33.92 9.25 -15.15
N GLY A 394 34.05 9.48 -16.46
CA GLY A 394 32.97 10.04 -17.29
C GLY A 394 31.74 9.12 -17.39
N LYS A 395 31.96 7.81 -17.58
CA LYS A 395 30.86 6.83 -17.59
C LYS A 395 30.16 6.74 -16.24
N ALA A 396 30.93 6.80 -15.14
CA ALA A 396 30.39 6.79 -13.78
C ALA A 396 29.51 8.01 -13.49
N ALA A 397 29.99 9.21 -13.86
CA ALA A 397 29.25 10.46 -13.69
C ALA A 397 27.97 10.49 -14.54
N ALA A 398 28.02 10.05 -15.81
CA ALA A 398 26.85 9.96 -16.67
C ALA A 398 25.79 8.97 -16.11
N PHE A 399 26.25 7.84 -15.55
CA PHE A 399 25.35 6.88 -14.91
C PHE A 399 24.75 7.43 -13.62
N ALA A 400 25.53 8.14 -12.81
CA ALA A 400 25.02 8.85 -11.63
C ALA A 400 23.96 9.90 -12.02
N GLY A 401 24.20 10.66 -13.08
CA GLY A 401 23.22 11.59 -13.66
C GLY A 401 21.93 10.88 -14.08
N THR A 402 22.04 9.71 -14.71
CA THR A 402 20.87 8.87 -15.06
C THR A 402 20.07 8.46 -13.82
N LEU A 403 20.75 7.97 -12.78
CA LEU A 403 20.10 7.53 -11.53
C LEU A 403 19.42 8.70 -10.81
N LEU A 404 20.06 9.87 -10.76
CA LEU A 404 19.51 11.09 -10.17
C LEU A 404 18.29 11.60 -10.95
N SER A 405 18.36 11.59 -12.29
CA SER A 405 17.23 11.94 -13.16
C SER A 405 16.01 11.10 -12.84
N GLU A 406 16.17 9.77 -12.82
CA GLU A 406 15.09 8.84 -12.51
C GLU A 406 14.61 8.96 -11.05
N TYR A 407 15.53 9.14 -10.10
CA TYR A 407 15.19 9.28 -8.69
C TYR A 407 14.27 10.49 -8.45
N TRP A 408 14.66 11.69 -8.92
CA TRP A 408 13.86 12.89 -8.73
C TRP A 408 12.61 12.90 -9.60
N ARG A 409 12.61 12.30 -10.79
CA ARG A 409 11.38 12.18 -11.59
C ARG A 409 10.27 11.45 -10.83
N TYR A 410 10.62 10.40 -10.08
CA TYR A 410 9.64 9.55 -9.40
C TYR A 410 9.42 9.90 -7.91
N PHE A 411 10.45 10.40 -7.22
CA PHE A 411 10.44 10.67 -5.78
C PHE A 411 10.85 12.10 -5.40
N PRO A 412 10.31 13.17 -6.05
CA PRO A 412 10.83 14.53 -5.91
C PRO A 412 10.50 15.22 -4.57
N ILE A 413 9.79 14.53 -3.68
CA ILE A 413 9.43 15.04 -2.34
C ILE A 413 9.96 14.12 -1.22
N THR A 414 10.73 13.09 -1.58
CA THR A 414 11.25 12.10 -0.62
C THR A 414 12.74 12.33 -0.40
N LEU A 415 13.15 12.44 0.86
CA LEU A 415 14.57 12.59 1.19
C LEU A 415 15.36 11.42 0.57
N MET A 416 16.52 11.71 -0.03
CA MET A 416 17.34 10.66 -0.65
C MET A 416 17.79 9.65 0.41
N PRO A 417 17.39 8.36 0.30
CA PRO A 417 17.77 7.36 1.28
C PRO A 417 19.27 7.14 1.35
N ASN A 418 19.77 6.76 2.53
CA ASN A 418 21.19 6.45 2.73
C ASN A 418 21.74 5.40 1.76
N LYS A 419 20.91 4.46 1.31
CA LYS A 419 21.29 3.49 0.27
C LYS A 419 21.53 4.13 -1.09
N MET A 420 20.65 5.04 -1.51
CA MET A 420 20.87 5.79 -2.75
C MET A 420 22.11 6.67 -2.62
N THR A 421 22.27 7.36 -1.49
CA THR A 421 23.46 8.17 -1.19
C THR A 421 24.75 7.35 -1.27
N SER A 422 24.77 6.14 -0.71
CA SER A 422 25.94 5.27 -0.73
C SER A 422 26.26 4.75 -2.14
N ALA A 423 25.24 4.37 -2.93
CA ALA A 423 25.43 3.92 -4.31
C ALA A 423 26.00 5.04 -5.19
N LEU A 424 25.46 6.25 -5.09
CA LEU A 424 25.95 7.41 -5.84
C LEU A 424 27.35 7.84 -5.42
N ARG A 425 27.69 7.71 -4.13
CA ARG A 425 29.04 8.01 -3.64
C ARG A 425 30.10 7.12 -4.29
N GLU A 426 29.78 5.84 -4.51
CA GLU A 426 30.68 4.91 -5.20
C GLU A 426 31.00 5.37 -6.63
N LEU A 427 30.06 6.05 -7.30
CA LEU A 427 30.23 6.60 -8.66
C LEU A 427 30.91 7.97 -8.69
N LEU A 428 30.50 8.88 -7.80
CA LEU A 428 30.89 10.30 -7.84
C LEU A 428 32.14 10.61 -7.01
N HIS A 429 32.38 9.82 -5.97
CA HIS A 429 33.48 9.96 -5.03
C HIS A 429 34.18 8.62 -4.82
N PRO A 430 34.67 7.95 -5.88
CA PRO A 430 35.46 6.74 -5.71
C PRO A 430 36.66 7.09 -4.83
N GLU A 431 36.76 6.46 -3.66
CA GLU A 431 37.84 6.81 -2.74
C GLU A 431 39.19 6.63 -3.42
N PRO A 432 40.09 7.62 -3.33
CA PRO A 432 41.39 7.51 -3.98
C PRO A 432 42.08 6.25 -3.47
N THR A 433 42.41 5.33 -4.37
CA THR A 433 43.39 4.28 -4.12
C THR A 433 44.60 5.00 -3.55
N LYS A 434 44.92 4.76 -2.27
CA LYS A 434 46.06 5.38 -1.60
C LYS A 434 47.26 5.29 -2.54
N LYS A 435 47.57 6.38 -3.26
CA LYS A 435 48.88 6.52 -3.91
C LYS A 435 49.84 6.36 -2.76
N ARG A 436 50.61 5.28 -2.85
CA ARG A 436 51.73 4.90 -1.99
C ARG A 436 52.35 6.19 -1.46
N LYS A 437 52.31 6.41 -0.13
CA LYS A 437 53.11 7.46 0.50
C LYS A 437 54.57 7.12 0.14
N SER A 438 55.08 7.66 -0.97
CA SER A 438 56.52 7.77 -1.16
C SER A 438 56.97 8.78 -0.11
N ARG A 439 57.53 8.26 0.98
CA ARG A 439 58.34 9.04 1.90
C ARG A 439 59.60 9.43 1.14
N THR A 440 59.57 10.58 0.46
CA THR A 440 60.75 11.36 0.05
C THR A 440 60.25 12.63 -0.63
N SER A 441 60.97 13.72 -0.38
CA SER A 441 60.77 15.10 -0.82
C SER A 441 59.55 15.86 -0.27
N SER A 442 59.87 16.64 0.77
CA SER A 442 59.29 17.92 1.13
C SER A 442 59.31 18.88 -0.06
N GLU A 443 58.30 18.79 -0.91
CA GLU A 443 57.89 19.86 -1.82
C GLU A 443 56.41 20.11 -1.59
N GLU A 444 56.04 21.39 -1.58
CA GLU A 444 54.70 21.91 -1.30
C GLU A 444 53.64 21.08 -2.01
N LYS A 445 52.84 20.36 -1.23
CA LYS A 445 51.63 19.72 -1.74
C LYS A 445 50.67 20.83 -2.15
N GLU A 446 50.57 21.05 -3.45
CA GLU A 446 49.36 21.65 -4.03
C GLU A 446 48.13 21.00 -3.38
N PRO A 447 47.13 21.78 -2.96
CA PRO A 447 45.92 21.23 -2.39
C PRO A 447 45.32 20.22 -3.37
N PRO A 448 44.82 19.06 -2.89
CA PRO A 448 44.21 18.08 -3.76
C PRO A 448 43.13 18.78 -4.58
N LYS A 449 43.28 18.75 -5.91
CA LYS A 449 42.33 19.34 -6.87
C LYS A 449 40.91 18.94 -6.45
N GLU A 450 40.15 19.89 -5.93
CA GLU A 450 38.85 19.63 -5.31
C GLU A 450 37.95 18.92 -6.34
N SER A 451 37.32 17.82 -5.92
CA SER A 451 36.29 17.19 -6.75
C SER A 451 35.19 18.23 -7.02
N PRO A 452 34.73 18.40 -8.27
CA PRO A 452 33.74 19.42 -8.62
C PRO A 452 32.38 19.17 -7.95
N VAL A 453 32.13 17.95 -7.44
CA VAL A 453 30.90 17.57 -6.76
C VAL A 453 31.13 17.56 -5.24
N PRO A 454 30.25 18.14 -4.41
CA PRO A 454 30.40 18.11 -2.97
C PRO A 454 30.22 16.69 -2.39
N PRO A 455 30.76 16.41 -1.18
CA PRO A 455 30.51 15.15 -0.49
C PRO A 455 29.02 14.87 -0.29
N MET A 456 28.60 13.60 -0.39
CA MET A 456 27.18 13.26 -0.25
C MET A 456 26.79 12.91 1.19
N LEU A 457 25.87 13.64 1.81
CA LEU A 457 25.46 13.48 3.22
C LEU A 457 24.47 12.34 3.44
N GLU A 458 24.61 11.66 4.57
CA GLU A 458 23.66 10.67 5.08
C GLU A 458 22.54 11.35 5.90
N GLU A 459 21.35 10.79 5.83
CA GLU A 459 20.27 11.06 6.78
C GLU A 459 20.69 10.59 8.18
N LEU A 460 20.66 11.52 9.14
CA LEU A 460 20.93 11.25 10.55
C LEU A 460 19.63 10.95 11.28
N ALA A 461 19.66 9.93 12.15
CA ALA A 461 18.54 9.64 13.04
C ALA A 461 18.71 10.40 14.36
N ALA A 462 17.63 11.07 14.80
CA ALA A 462 17.66 12.02 15.92
C ALA A 462 17.91 11.35 17.29
N ASP A 463 17.52 10.09 17.43
CA ASP A 463 17.68 9.25 18.62
C ASP A 463 19.12 8.76 18.83
N ILE A 464 19.96 8.86 17.81
CA ILE A 464 21.39 8.48 17.88
C ILE A 464 22.33 9.63 17.58
N PHE A 465 21.79 10.85 17.41
CA PHE A 465 22.58 12.02 17.10
C PHE A 465 23.29 12.54 18.36
N GLY A 466 24.62 12.66 18.28
CA GLY A 466 25.49 13.09 19.38
C GLY A 466 25.66 14.60 19.53
N GLY A 467 24.88 15.41 18.80
CA GLY A 467 24.86 16.87 18.95
C GLY A 467 25.89 17.64 18.10
N THR A 468 26.78 16.96 17.37
CA THR A 468 27.81 17.59 16.53
C THR A 468 27.84 17.00 15.13
N PHE A 469 28.17 17.82 14.14
CA PHE A 469 28.27 17.40 12.74
C PHE A 469 29.72 17.11 12.32
N SER A 470 29.91 16.08 11.48
CA SER A 470 31.25 15.74 10.97
C SER A 470 31.76 16.78 9.97
N SER A 471 33.08 16.83 9.73
CA SER A 471 33.73 17.74 8.76
C SER A 471 33.12 17.70 7.36
N LYS A 472 32.50 16.58 7.00
CA LYS A 472 31.73 16.41 5.76
C LYS A 472 30.54 17.38 5.67
N TYR A 473 29.81 17.59 6.76
CA TYR A 473 28.71 18.58 6.80
C TYR A 473 29.23 20.00 6.64
N HIS A 474 30.38 20.32 7.24
CA HIS A 474 31.01 21.63 7.10
C HIS A 474 31.36 21.92 5.63
N ALA A 475 31.97 20.95 4.94
CA ALA A 475 32.30 21.09 3.52
C ALA A 475 31.04 21.31 2.66
N VAL A 476 30.00 20.48 2.86
CA VAL A 476 28.77 20.57 2.07
C VAL A 476 27.98 21.85 2.38
N ALA A 477 27.93 22.30 3.63
CA ALA A 477 27.28 23.55 4.00
C ALA A 477 27.94 24.75 3.33
N ARG A 478 29.28 24.77 3.26
CA ARG A 478 30.03 25.82 2.55
C ARG A 478 29.67 25.85 1.07
N THR A 479 29.71 24.69 0.39
CA THR A 479 29.37 24.59 -1.03
C THR A 479 27.91 24.97 -1.27
N ALA A 480 26.98 24.49 -0.44
CA ALA A 480 25.56 24.83 -0.50
C ALA A 480 25.34 26.33 -0.36
N ALA A 481 25.97 26.97 0.62
CA ALA A 481 25.82 28.39 0.87
C ALA A 481 26.26 29.26 -0.31
N ALA A 482 27.35 28.88 -0.98
CA ALA A 482 27.81 29.57 -2.20
C ALA A 482 26.84 29.42 -3.39
N ARG A 483 26.02 28.36 -3.42
CA ARG A 483 25.13 28.03 -4.55
C ARG A 483 23.69 28.52 -4.37
N ILE A 484 23.23 28.63 -3.14
CA ILE A 484 21.83 28.98 -2.84
C ILE A 484 21.65 30.43 -2.40
N GLY A 485 22.72 31.22 -2.28
CA GLY A 485 22.65 32.64 -1.96
C GLY A 485 21.75 33.41 -2.94
N ASN A 486 20.94 34.33 -2.41
CA ASN A 486 20.00 35.17 -3.16
C ASN A 486 18.92 34.42 -3.96
N THR A 487 18.66 33.15 -3.63
CA THR A 487 17.62 32.36 -4.29
C THR A 487 16.31 32.42 -3.51
N THR A 488 15.19 32.03 -4.14
CA THR A 488 13.91 31.83 -3.43
C THR A 488 14.05 30.85 -2.25
N TYR A 489 14.97 29.88 -2.34
CA TYR A 489 15.25 28.97 -1.23
C TYR A 489 15.88 29.67 -0.03
N SER A 490 16.90 30.51 -0.23
CA SER A 490 17.52 31.25 0.88
C SER A 490 16.55 32.24 1.51
N ARG A 491 15.76 32.94 0.70
CA ARG A 491 14.73 33.88 1.17
C ARG A 491 13.61 33.19 1.94
N TYR A 492 13.11 32.06 1.45
CA TYR A 492 12.03 31.31 2.12
C TYR A 492 12.45 30.82 3.51
N TYR A 493 13.68 30.34 3.65
CA TYR A 493 14.25 29.92 4.93
C TYR A 493 15.01 31.04 5.67
N GLN A 494 14.95 32.29 5.21
CA GLN A 494 15.59 33.44 5.88
C GLN A 494 17.09 33.25 6.16
N LEU A 495 17.84 32.68 5.21
CA LEU A 495 19.24 32.27 5.40
C LEU A 495 20.24 33.38 5.04
N ASP A 496 19.80 34.48 4.43
CA ASP A 496 20.67 35.43 3.72
C ASP A 496 21.79 36.04 4.58
N THR A 497 21.58 36.18 5.89
CA THR A 497 22.60 36.70 6.82
C THR A 497 23.68 35.66 7.19
N MET A 498 23.35 34.37 7.10
CA MET A 498 24.21 33.26 7.54
C MET A 498 25.01 32.66 6.38
N LEU A 499 24.45 32.65 5.16
CA LEU A 499 25.09 32.01 4.01
C LEU A 499 26.47 32.61 3.67
N PRO A 500 26.69 33.94 3.67
CA PRO A 500 28.01 34.49 3.41
C PRO A 500 29.06 34.03 4.42
N GLN A 501 28.67 33.91 5.70
CA GLN A 501 29.55 33.47 6.79
C GLN A 501 29.83 31.97 6.75
N LEU A 502 28.85 31.16 6.31
CA LEU A 502 29.06 29.73 6.06
C LEU A 502 29.96 29.50 4.85
N ALA A 503 29.78 30.28 3.78
CA ALA A 503 30.59 30.20 2.56
C ALA A 503 32.06 30.60 2.82
N SER A 504 32.31 31.63 3.63
CA SER A 504 33.66 32.03 4.06
C SER A 504 34.24 31.08 5.12
N GLY A 505 33.40 30.30 5.80
CA GLY A 505 33.78 29.44 6.91
C GLY A 505 33.96 30.17 8.24
N THR A 506 33.59 31.45 8.35
CA THR A 506 33.61 32.19 9.62
C THR A 506 32.53 31.73 10.59
N LEU A 507 31.44 31.15 10.08
CA LEU A 507 30.40 30.50 10.86
C LEU A 507 30.43 28.99 10.62
N SER A 508 30.50 28.21 11.69
CA SER A 508 30.47 26.75 11.60
C SER A 508 29.04 26.23 11.37
N ILE A 509 28.89 25.05 10.76
CA ILE A 509 27.55 24.45 10.57
C ILE A 509 26.87 24.14 11.90
N ASP A 510 27.62 23.76 12.94
CA ASP A 510 27.07 23.52 14.28
C ASP A 510 26.44 24.79 14.86
N ALA A 511 27.17 25.92 14.82
CA ALA A 511 26.69 27.20 15.30
C ALA A 511 25.52 27.72 14.45
N ALA A 512 25.60 27.57 13.12
CA ALA A 512 24.53 27.95 12.22
C ALA A 512 23.24 27.13 12.45
N ALA A 513 23.36 25.82 12.63
CA ALA A 513 22.22 24.95 12.89
C ALA A 513 21.55 25.30 14.24
N VAL A 514 22.35 25.63 15.26
CA VAL A 514 21.83 26.11 16.56
C VAL A 514 21.07 27.43 16.41
N ALA A 515 21.67 28.43 15.75
CA ALA A 515 21.04 29.73 15.56
C ALA A 515 19.73 29.61 14.75
N LEU A 516 19.73 28.81 13.68
CA LEU A 516 18.53 28.58 12.87
C LEU A 516 17.45 27.80 13.63
N ARG A 517 17.84 26.80 14.42
CA ARG A 517 16.92 26.09 15.34
C ARG A 517 16.27 27.07 16.30
N ASP A 518 17.07 27.93 16.95
CA ASP A 518 16.57 28.87 17.96
C ASP A 518 15.65 29.92 17.33
N ALA A 519 15.95 30.39 16.12
CA ALA A 519 15.09 31.30 15.37
C ALA A 519 13.70 30.70 15.07
N TYR A 520 13.61 29.40 14.80
CA TYR A 520 12.36 28.74 14.41
C TYR A 520 11.57 28.12 15.56
N TYR A 521 12.27 27.66 16.59
CA TYR A 521 11.70 26.84 17.66
C TYR A 521 11.84 27.46 19.04
N GLY A 522 12.53 28.59 19.16
CA GLY A 522 12.94 29.17 20.42
C GLY A 522 14.09 28.41 21.08
N THR A 523 14.72 29.05 22.06
CA THR A 523 15.78 28.44 22.85
C THR A 523 15.20 27.39 23.80
N PRO A 524 15.75 26.16 23.86
CA PRO A 524 15.27 25.12 24.76
C PRO A 524 15.29 25.60 26.23
N THR A 525 14.18 25.49 26.94
CA THR A 525 14.05 25.89 28.35
C THR A 525 14.71 24.91 29.33
N ARG A 526 15.08 23.70 28.87
CA ARG A 526 15.83 22.71 29.66
C ARG A 526 17.09 22.28 28.89
N ALA A 527 18.24 22.41 29.55
CA ALA A 527 19.49 21.82 29.09
C ALA A 527 19.42 20.29 29.28
N GLY A 528 19.06 19.56 28.24
CA GLY A 528 18.96 18.10 28.29
C GLY A 528 18.89 17.48 26.91
N TRP A 529 19.43 16.27 26.78
CA TRP A 529 19.34 15.47 25.56
C TRP A 529 17.89 15.08 25.29
N SER A 530 17.34 15.47 24.14
CA SER A 530 16.00 15.08 23.72
C SER A 530 15.97 14.74 22.23
N VAL A 531 15.21 13.71 21.87
CA VAL A 531 15.04 13.27 20.47
C VAL A 531 14.42 14.37 19.61
N SER A 532 13.47 15.14 20.16
CA SER A 532 12.86 16.27 19.47
C SER A 532 13.85 17.42 19.27
N GLY A 533 14.65 17.76 20.29
CA GLY A 533 15.71 18.77 20.18
C GLY A 533 16.75 18.41 19.12
N ASN A 534 17.23 17.16 19.12
CA ASN A 534 18.12 16.64 18.09
C ASN A 534 17.46 16.66 16.71
N GLY A 535 16.18 16.30 16.63
CA GLY A 535 15.42 16.34 15.38
C GLY A 535 15.32 17.75 14.79
N LYS A 536 15.09 18.77 15.61
CA LYS A 536 15.07 20.19 15.21
C LYS A 536 16.45 20.64 14.71
N LEU A 537 17.54 20.23 15.38
CA LEU A 537 18.90 20.56 14.96
C LEU A 537 19.30 19.86 13.65
N VAL A 538 18.94 18.59 13.50
CA VAL A 538 19.14 17.83 12.26
C VAL A 538 18.37 18.46 11.10
N GLU A 539 17.12 18.91 11.32
CA GLU A 539 16.34 19.61 10.29
C GLU A 539 17.00 20.93 9.87
N ALA A 540 17.49 21.73 10.82
CA ALA A 540 18.23 22.96 10.53
C ALA A 540 19.46 22.69 9.65
N ALA A 541 20.26 21.67 10.00
CA ALA A 541 21.41 21.27 9.19
C ALA A 541 21.01 20.77 7.80
N GLN A 542 19.89 20.04 7.66
CA GLN A 542 19.39 19.63 6.34
C GLN A 542 18.95 20.82 5.47
N ILE A 543 18.42 21.89 6.07
CA ILE A 543 18.08 23.14 5.36
C ILE A 543 19.36 23.82 4.85
N LEU A 544 20.33 24.02 5.76
CA LEU A 544 21.59 24.72 5.47
C LEU A 544 22.47 23.99 4.44
N THR A 545 22.45 22.65 4.46
CA THR A 545 23.23 21.83 3.51
C THR A 545 22.48 21.50 2.23
N THR A 546 21.20 21.87 2.13
CA THR A 546 20.22 21.37 1.12
C THR A 546 20.06 19.85 1.09
N HIS A 547 20.80 19.11 1.93
CA HIS A 547 20.82 17.65 2.02
C HIS A 547 20.86 16.94 0.66
N ASN A 548 21.96 17.13 -0.07
CA ASN A 548 22.26 16.56 -1.40
C ASN A 548 21.42 17.10 -2.58
N LEU A 549 20.50 18.05 -2.37
CA LEU A 549 19.75 18.61 -3.50
C LEU A 549 20.66 19.39 -4.46
N ILE A 550 21.75 19.96 -3.96
CA ILE A 550 22.82 20.59 -4.75
C ILE A 550 23.40 19.71 -5.87
N LEU A 551 23.27 18.39 -5.76
CA LEU A 551 23.66 17.47 -6.85
C LEU A 551 22.86 17.69 -8.14
N PHE A 552 21.69 18.35 -8.05
CA PHE A 552 20.92 18.78 -9.22
C PHE A 552 21.67 19.84 -10.03
N ASP A 553 22.49 20.66 -9.36
CA ASP A 553 23.31 21.71 -9.99
C ASP A 553 24.65 21.15 -10.50
N ASP A 554 25.29 20.27 -9.70
CA ASP A 554 26.69 19.89 -9.92
C ASP A 554 26.86 18.59 -10.75
N VAL A 555 25.79 17.80 -10.96
CA VAL A 555 25.85 16.57 -11.76
C VAL A 555 25.06 16.76 -13.06
N PRO A 556 25.67 16.52 -14.24
CA PRO A 556 24.95 16.54 -15.51
C PRO A 556 23.82 15.50 -15.53
N LEU A 557 22.59 15.96 -15.47
CA LEU A 557 21.40 15.11 -15.50
C LEU A 557 21.08 14.71 -16.94
N VAL A 558 20.72 13.45 -17.14
CA VAL A 558 20.29 12.97 -18.45
C VAL A 558 18.84 13.41 -18.68
N THR A 559 18.62 14.15 -19.77
CA THR A 559 17.30 14.52 -20.27
C THR A 559 17.07 13.82 -21.61
N ASP A 560 15.84 13.43 -21.89
CA ASP A 560 15.44 12.75 -23.12
C ASP A 560 15.28 13.71 -24.33
N GLY A 561 15.83 14.93 -24.23
CA GLY A 561 15.79 15.96 -25.27
C GLY A 561 14.41 16.58 -25.52
N THR A 562 13.32 15.88 -25.19
CA THR A 562 11.94 16.31 -25.38
C THR A 562 11.31 16.95 -24.14
N THR A 563 11.92 16.75 -22.96
CA THR A 563 11.27 17.04 -21.69
C THR A 563 12.09 17.99 -20.83
N ASN A 564 11.48 19.09 -20.38
CA ASN A 564 12.05 19.92 -19.32
C ASN A 564 11.89 19.20 -17.98
N MET A 565 12.89 18.40 -17.60
CA MET A 565 12.92 17.57 -16.38
C MET A 565 12.57 18.37 -15.12
N LEU A 566 13.06 19.62 -15.00
CA LEU A 566 12.77 20.47 -13.85
C LEU A 566 11.27 20.75 -13.72
N ASN A 567 10.63 21.10 -14.83
CA ASN A 567 9.19 21.34 -14.87
C ASN A 567 8.38 20.08 -14.56
N GLU A 568 8.79 18.90 -15.03
CA GLU A 568 8.13 17.64 -14.65
C GLU A 568 8.27 17.35 -13.15
N THR A 569 9.49 17.50 -12.64
CA THR A 569 9.83 17.31 -11.22
C THR A 569 8.97 18.23 -10.36
N LEU A 570 8.86 19.51 -10.72
CA LEU A 570 8.03 20.49 -10.03
C LEU A 570 6.53 20.17 -10.07
N LYS A 571 5.98 19.88 -11.25
CA LYS A 571 4.57 19.47 -11.40
C LYS A 571 4.27 18.23 -10.56
N ARG A 572 5.19 17.26 -10.56
CA ARG A 572 5.05 16.03 -9.78
C ARG A 572 5.15 16.29 -8.28
N SER A 573 6.10 17.12 -7.85
CA SER A 573 6.22 17.56 -6.45
C SER A 573 4.94 18.20 -5.94
N TRP A 574 4.39 19.15 -6.70
CA TRP A 574 3.12 19.79 -6.37
C TRP A 574 2.01 18.77 -6.15
N GLN A 575 1.78 17.88 -7.13
CA GLN A 575 0.74 16.85 -7.05
C GLN A 575 0.91 15.90 -5.87
N LEU A 576 2.16 15.52 -5.54
CA LEU A 576 2.44 14.62 -4.44
C LEU A 576 2.29 15.33 -3.09
N LEU A 577 2.73 16.59 -2.97
CA LEU A 577 2.55 17.42 -1.77
C LEU A 577 1.08 17.70 -1.49
N GLU A 578 0.30 18.07 -2.50
CA GLU A 578 -1.14 18.31 -2.37
C GLU A 578 -1.84 17.04 -1.84
N ARG A 579 -1.54 15.88 -2.43
CA ARG A 579 -2.06 14.57 -1.97
C ARG A 579 -1.59 14.19 -0.58
N LEU A 580 -0.35 14.52 -0.22
CA LEU A 580 0.20 14.25 1.10
C LEU A 580 -0.53 15.11 2.15
N CYS A 581 -0.64 16.41 1.92
CA CYS A 581 -1.28 17.39 2.80
C CYS A 581 -2.81 17.18 2.93
N ALA A 582 -3.45 16.59 1.91
CA ALA A 582 -4.88 16.28 1.93
C ALA A 582 -5.26 15.12 2.87
N LYS A 583 -4.29 14.30 3.32
CA LYS A 583 -4.55 13.21 4.27
C LYS A 583 -4.73 13.80 5.68
N SER A 584 -5.86 13.52 6.33
CA SER A 584 -6.02 13.87 7.75
C SER A 584 -5.09 12.98 8.59
N ALA A 585 -4.38 13.61 9.50
CA ALA A 585 -3.54 12.95 10.49
C ALA A 585 -4.22 12.84 11.87
N ASP A 586 -5.45 13.36 12.03
CA ASP A 586 -6.06 13.60 13.34
C ASP A 586 -6.28 12.30 14.14
N ASN A 587 -6.61 11.22 13.42
CA ASN A 587 -6.84 9.88 13.99
C ASN A 587 -5.57 9.01 14.05
N LEU A 588 -4.39 9.56 13.75
CA LEU A 588 -3.13 8.82 13.78
C LEU A 588 -2.50 8.85 15.18
N GLN A 589 -1.84 7.75 15.56
CA GLN A 589 -0.95 7.72 16.71
C GLN A 589 0.17 8.77 16.56
N PHE A 590 0.68 9.30 17.68
CA PHE A 590 1.69 10.36 17.70
C PHE A 590 2.90 10.09 16.78
N SER A 591 3.46 8.88 16.79
CA SER A 591 4.59 8.49 15.94
C SER A 591 4.29 8.66 14.44
N ARG A 592 3.06 8.34 14.02
CA ARG A 592 2.61 8.50 12.63
C ARG A 592 2.30 9.95 12.30
N LYS A 593 1.79 10.75 13.25
CA LYS A 593 1.63 12.21 13.11
C LYS A 593 2.98 12.90 12.87
N SER A 594 3.98 12.58 13.71
CA SER A 594 5.35 13.09 13.57
C SER A 594 6.00 12.67 12.25
N GLN A 595 5.85 11.40 11.85
CA GLN A 595 6.36 10.95 10.55
C GLN A 595 5.69 11.69 9.39
N HIS A 596 4.39 11.93 9.46
CA HIS A 596 3.65 12.67 8.44
C HIS A 596 4.11 14.13 8.33
N ALA A 597 4.28 14.81 9.46
CA ALA A 597 4.79 16.18 9.50
C ALA A 597 6.20 16.29 8.90
N ARG A 598 7.10 15.34 9.23
CA ARG A 598 8.43 15.23 8.62
C ARG A 598 8.38 15.06 7.11
N GLN A 599 7.53 14.16 6.61
CA GLN A 599 7.37 13.96 5.16
C GLN A 599 6.90 15.24 4.46
N ILE A 600 5.98 16.00 5.06
CA ILE A 600 5.53 17.28 4.50
C ILE A 600 6.68 18.29 4.47
N ALA A 601 7.40 18.47 5.57
CA ALA A 601 8.52 19.41 5.65
C ALA A 601 9.64 19.08 4.66
N HIS A 602 10.02 17.80 4.56
CA HIS A 602 11.00 17.35 3.56
C HIS A 602 10.52 17.60 2.13
N GLY A 603 9.24 17.33 1.84
CA GLY A 603 8.67 17.58 0.53
C GLY A 603 8.63 19.06 0.17
N PHE A 604 8.27 19.94 1.12
CA PHE A 604 8.30 21.39 0.93
C PHE A 604 9.72 21.89 0.67
N ARG A 605 10.72 21.42 1.43
CA ARG A 605 12.12 21.79 1.21
C ARG A 605 12.59 21.46 -0.20
N GLN A 606 12.29 20.26 -0.68
CA GLN A 606 12.65 19.85 -2.04
C GLN A 606 11.91 20.67 -3.10
N PHE A 607 10.61 20.89 -2.90
CA PHE A 607 9.81 21.72 -3.81
C PHE A 607 10.34 23.15 -3.92
N VAL A 608 10.62 23.81 -2.80
CA VAL A 608 11.17 25.18 -2.77
C VAL A 608 12.56 25.23 -3.41
N TYR A 609 13.39 24.21 -3.20
CA TYR A 609 14.70 24.12 -3.86
C TYR A 609 14.55 23.99 -5.38
N PHE A 610 13.73 23.06 -5.89
CA PHE A 610 13.52 22.94 -7.34
C PHE A 610 12.87 24.20 -7.92
N LEU A 611 11.96 24.85 -7.19
CA LEU A 611 11.32 26.08 -7.65
C LEU A 611 12.36 27.19 -7.83
N SER A 612 13.34 27.27 -6.93
CA SER A 612 14.41 28.26 -6.99
C SER A 612 15.35 28.09 -8.19
N LYS A 613 15.27 26.95 -8.90
CA LYS A 613 16.03 26.67 -10.14
C LYS A 613 15.34 27.16 -11.40
N LEU A 614 14.09 27.64 -11.30
CA LEU A 614 13.47 28.33 -12.42
C LEU A 614 14.13 29.70 -12.61
N PRO A 615 14.33 30.14 -13.88
CA PRO A 615 15.29 31.19 -14.23
C PRO A 615 14.95 32.58 -13.70
N SER A 616 13.69 32.90 -13.45
CA SER A 616 13.27 34.21 -12.97
C SER A 616 12.12 34.15 -11.97
N ALA A 617 11.92 35.23 -11.21
CA ALA A 617 10.80 35.37 -10.30
C ALA A 617 9.45 35.34 -11.04
N GLU A 618 9.36 35.91 -12.25
CA GLU A 618 8.12 35.86 -13.05
C GLU A 618 7.78 34.42 -13.44
N VAL A 619 8.77 33.61 -13.87
CA VAL A 619 8.55 32.20 -14.24
C VAL A 619 8.15 31.38 -13.01
N GLN A 620 8.75 31.65 -11.85
CA GLN A 620 8.38 31.00 -10.59
C GLN A 620 6.95 31.34 -10.17
N LEU A 621 6.56 32.62 -10.23
CA LEU A 621 5.20 33.06 -9.92
C LEU A 621 4.18 32.48 -10.91
N ALA A 622 4.46 32.53 -12.21
CA ALA A 622 3.60 31.96 -13.24
C ALA A 622 3.38 30.45 -13.04
N PHE A 623 4.44 29.71 -12.65
CA PHE A 623 4.29 28.31 -12.27
C PHE A 623 3.33 28.15 -11.08
N LEU A 624 3.58 28.86 -9.97
CA LEU A 624 2.74 28.75 -8.77
C LEU A 624 1.29 29.13 -9.03
N ASP A 625 1.06 30.22 -9.77
CA ASP A 625 -0.27 30.73 -10.09
C ASP A 625 -1.03 29.74 -10.98
N SER A 626 -0.38 29.16 -12.00
CA SER A 626 -0.98 28.12 -12.84
C SER A 626 -1.41 26.87 -12.03
N GLN A 627 -0.63 26.49 -11.01
CA GLN A 627 -0.95 25.34 -10.17
C GLN A 627 -2.06 25.64 -9.16
N LEU A 628 -2.17 26.91 -8.72
CA LEU A 628 -3.26 27.36 -7.88
C LEU A 628 -4.57 27.46 -8.69
N GLU A 629 -4.56 28.00 -9.89
CA GLU A 629 -5.78 28.10 -10.71
C GLU A 629 -6.34 26.73 -11.11
N ALA A 630 -5.49 25.71 -11.23
CA ALA A 630 -5.91 24.35 -11.45
C ALA A 630 -6.84 23.87 -10.30
N LYS A 631 -8.07 23.47 -10.65
CA LYS A 631 -9.04 22.92 -9.68
C LYS A 631 -8.41 21.76 -8.91
N PRO A 632 -8.48 21.74 -7.57
CA PRO A 632 -7.93 20.65 -6.79
C PRO A 632 -8.62 19.35 -7.18
N LYS A 633 -7.84 18.31 -7.49
CA LYS A 633 -8.39 16.98 -7.81
C LYS A 633 -9.06 16.31 -6.60
N SER A 634 -8.81 16.82 -5.39
CA SER A 634 -9.51 16.43 -4.17
C SER A 634 -10.40 17.56 -3.67
N SER A 635 -11.70 17.47 -3.94
CA SER A 635 -12.70 18.30 -3.26
C SER A 635 -12.81 17.86 -1.81
N SER A 636 -12.38 18.69 -0.85
CA SER A 636 -13.12 18.91 0.40
C SER A 636 -12.29 19.79 1.34
N ALA A 637 -12.80 20.98 1.65
CA ALA A 637 -12.48 21.68 2.88
C ALA A 637 -13.03 20.83 4.04
N VAL A 638 -12.14 20.20 4.79
CA VAL A 638 -12.47 19.50 6.04
C VAL A 638 -11.50 20.02 7.08
N ALA A 639 -12.02 20.42 8.24
CA ALA A 639 -11.21 20.80 9.41
C ALA A 639 -10.19 19.69 9.74
N GLY A 640 -8.94 20.05 10.08
CA GLY A 640 -7.87 19.11 10.44
C GLY A 640 -6.86 18.75 9.33
N ARG A 641 -6.99 19.31 8.11
CA ARG A 641 -6.00 19.11 7.04
C ARG A 641 -4.84 20.11 7.09
N PHE A 642 -3.69 19.75 6.54
CA PHE A 642 -2.57 20.69 6.39
C PHE A 642 -2.96 21.79 5.39
N PRO A 643 -2.81 23.09 5.72
CA PRO A 643 -3.25 24.23 4.91
C PRO A 643 -2.25 24.48 3.79
N PHE A 644 -2.20 23.53 2.85
CA PHE A 644 -1.21 23.49 1.77
C PHE A 644 -1.17 24.82 1.00
N ARG A 645 -2.32 25.33 0.58
CA ARG A 645 -2.42 26.55 -0.24
C ARG A 645 -2.00 27.81 0.49
N GLU A 646 -2.30 27.92 1.79
CA GLU A 646 -1.81 29.03 2.63
C GLU A 646 -0.29 28.99 2.74
N LYS A 647 0.31 27.81 2.91
CA LYS A 647 1.78 27.67 2.94
C LYS A 647 2.44 28.01 1.60
N ILE A 648 1.76 27.75 0.48
CA ILE A 648 2.23 28.21 -0.84
C ILE A 648 2.26 29.73 -0.95
N ASN A 649 1.38 30.48 -0.28
CA ASN A 649 1.48 31.95 -0.26
C ASN A 649 2.78 32.43 0.39
N GLY A 650 3.27 31.75 1.43
CA GLY A 650 4.61 31.99 1.97
C GLY A 650 5.71 31.85 0.90
N VAL A 651 5.64 30.77 0.11
CA VAL A 651 6.57 30.57 -1.00
C VAL A 651 6.46 31.71 -2.03
N ARG A 652 5.25 32.16 -2.38
CA ARG A 652 5.04 33.31 -3.31
C ARG A 652 5.67 34.59 -2.78
N CYS A 653 5.49 34.89 -1.49
CA CYS A 653 6.13 36.05 -0.84
C CYS A 653 7.67 35.94 -0.95
N ALA A 654 8.24 34.75 -0.74
CA ALA A 654 9.70 34.55 -0.88
C ALA A 654 10.20 34.72 -2.32
N VAL A 655 9.40 34.35 -3.32
CA VAL A 655 9.70 34.60 -4.74
C VAL A 655 9.76 36.11 -5.02
N ARG A 656 8.82 36.88 -4.45
CA ARG A 656 8.74 38.34 -4.59
C ARG A 656 9.81 39.11 -3.80
N GLY A 657 10.55 38.42 -2.91
CA GLY A 657 11.49 39.06 -2.00
C GLY A 657 10.82 39.73 -0.80
N GLU A 658 9.56 39.41 -0.53
CA GLU A 658 8.82 39.92 0.64
C GLU A 658 9.25 39.15 1.91
N PRO A 659 9.31 39.83 3.08
CA PRO A 659 9.67 39.21 4.34
C PRO A 659 8.72 38.06 4.69
N GLN A 660 9.28 36.96 5.17
CA GLN A 660 8.52 35.78 5.60
C GLN A 660 8.16 35.85 7.08
N SER A 661 6.90 35.61 7.42
CA SER A 661 6.55 35.25 8.79
C SER A 661 7.10 33.85 9.10
N ALA A 662 7.57 33.63 10.33
CA ALA A 662 7.97 32.29 10.78
C ALA A 662 6.85 31.25 10.54
N ASP A 663 5.58 31.66 10.67
CA ASP A 663 4.40 30.82 10.41
C ASP A 663 4.28 30.37 8.96
N ALA A 664 4.85 31.09 8.01
CA ALA A 664 4.82 30.69 6.60
C ALA A 664 5.77 29.52 6.29
N ILE A 665 6.79 29.31 7.14
CA ILE A 665 7.82 28.28 6.96
C ILE A 665 7.29 26.92 7.40
N VAL A 666 7.37 25.94 6.50
CA VAL A 666 6.96 24.57 6.79
C VAL A 666 8.11 23.79 7.43
N LEU A 667 7.90 23.41 8.69
CA LEU A 667 8.88 22.73 9.53
C LEU A 667 8.26 21.51 10.20
N ALA A 668 9.04 20.43 10.34
CA ALA A 668 8.55 19.14 10.78
C ALA A 668 8.12 19.11 12.25
N TRP A 669 8.84 19.83 13.11
CA TRP A 669 8.68 19.72 14.57
C TRP A 669 7.74 20.78 15.16
N ARG A 670 7.25 21.74 14.36
CA ARG A 670 6.37 22.81 14.83
C ARG A 670 4.90 22.41 14.99
N ARG A 671 4.49 21.29 14.38
CA ARG A 671 3.11 20.75 14.38
C ARG A 671 2.91 19.54 15.28
N VAL A 672 4.01 19.06 15.88
CA VAL A 672 4.02 17.84 16.70
C VAL A 672 3.89 18.21 18.18
N GLU A 673 4.33 19.42 18.54
CA GLU A 673 3.98 20.14 19.76
C GLU A 673 2.58 20.75 19.60
#